data_AF-A0A448YY72-F1
#
_entry.id   AF-A0A448YY72-F1
#
_cell.length_a   1.000
_cell.length_b   1.000
_cell.length_c   1.000
_cell.angle_alpha   90.00
_cell.angle_beta   90.00
_cell.angle_gamma   90.00
#
_symmetry.space_group_name_H-M   'P 1'
#
loop_
_entity.id
_entity.type
_entity.pdbx_description
1 polymer ?
#
loop_
_entity_poly.entity_id
_entity_poly.type
_entity_poly.pdbx_seq_one_letter_code
_entity_poly.pdbx_strand_id
1 'polypeptide(L)'
;MKTTTTTTKTNSTIRILSWMPLVLLIASGHLGTVSSLTEKVIDPTGEVTVLSNDSHDQGANRSLLDLAIDQIDWLVSNGGEFDRTRIAIQSVDSSEEGEGCLANPNLGIVATDDIRKGDVLIRVPVSLVFSDESDTDRCDGTMTLLQEGDGGDNQSEYAPYLDYIHGRDSLGPIPSMWSPAGRGLLKTIHGPNLAPRDISDVSYLRDCLDDDERTEFAEETIRQKIEFAYATTLSRSWDEDLIPLMDMINHSSEHNVLKRVVSEETEGDDDDDDESEDPGAVEIYATRNIGKGEELFLDYMGRDRDTKHSTPELLRNFGFVEDYPQRWVLPVPQRRSNTDANNVPDEISFDVLEVRDGSRYEVRWIDPSMPLIFGFVVEHLQKEQTRIAELEPLVAETTGSLPPGERETVAKYYRSLLVAYEAAVGAIQKAMDVLPAPEENPGDQFMACEDFEALYAEEDGWKLTHGSYSSHQGVDYYSNEKKKDVCLFLEEYLHACISNRPHYHEVFVHYPAYFLEKVERVLFIGGGDSMVLHEVLKYDELELVVGLELDQHVVRSSFAHMGTQPHFHNDKVEWWFGDAAVALNALQTEYYGTFDLVVVDILSEVAESLQVTDDVTIMEAAMMLMKPNGIIVKNEDEGYVPGSTDTTKFTNHITDVVYYDVPVYCLQTFVMGSNAVDFSTKQPWDHKLSNFYLGGVDDFQAQFDTWHTSGKATEAEDDEELDGDDPSDESANSPNVIGLVMIIEAEEISIDLDVPSSVQEIIQEQLGAVGFTITESFDRELLDGFTLVSLLEEGCVTARCFADEKFCAIDVQLWKSAHRVELVKKKLLAALGSEEHSVYRVITAGIYGVEENDNNPKIGPPEKKSVFGQDSVSEDDATNQREIQTVLEKRKNTTIDFKNATTDDYDSTTALEQWESQEPLGLQAINKLELPFEYTREKLMSMVVDLLQRALGELVDEWENDDEDQIVVDSYDVGEGAIVLATWSEGTILCVWDGDSRLDINIFSLEESAPEIFRSVRNNFRMYLQPIEKDQFPRGTGRVINERRTIYGGKHQDGKERPHPFWAPSLDEDGDDEGDDES
;
A
#
# COMPACT_ATOMS: atom_id res chain seq x y z
N MET A 1 -0.18 -55.18 22.81
CA MET A 1 -0.27 -55.88 24.11
C MET A 1 -1.10 -55.02 25.08
N LYS A 2 -1.92 -55.66 25.93
CA LYS A 2 -2.24 -55.32 27.34
C LYS A 2 -1.50 -54.10 27.97
N THR A 3 -2.03 -53.23 28.87
CA THR A 3 -3.31 -53.03 29.62
C THR A 3 -3.09 -51.81 30.58
N THR A 4 -4.01 -51.02 31.15
CA THR A 4 -5.51 -50.90 31.14
C THR A 4 -5.95 -49.62 31.90
N THR A 5 -6.94 -48.87 31.36
CA THR A 5 -8.01 -48.10 32.08
C THR A 5 -7.63 -46.98 33.11
N THR A 6 -8.44 -45.97 33.47
CA THR A 6 -9.92 -45.74 33.41
C THR A 6 -10.28 -44.24 33.62
N THR A 7 -11.32 -43.74 32.93
CA THR A 7 -12.41 -42.76 33.32
C THR A 7 -12.28 -41.81 34.54
N THR A 8 -12.87 -40.60 34.61
CA THR A 8 -14.21 -40.06 34.19
C THR A 8 -14.14 -38.50 34.11
N LYS A 9 -14.85 -37.79 33.20
CA LYS A 9 -16.19 -37.12 33.37
C LYS A 9 -16.37 -36.37 34.73
N THR A 10 -16.86 -35.13 34.84
CA THR A 10 -17.83 -34.32 34.04
C THR A 10 -17.66 -32.79 34.21
N ASN A 11 -18.24 -32.01 33.28
CA ASN A 11 -18.55 -30.57 33.32
C ASN A 11 -19.11 -30.05 34.67
N SER A 12 -18.82 -28.79 35.04
CA SER A 12 -19.77 -27.65 34.88
C SER A 12 -19.36 -26.39 35.68
N THR A 13 -19.31 -25.25 34.98
CA THR A 13 -19.84 -23.91 35.33
C THR A 13 -19.94 -23.47 36.82
N ILE A 14 -19.38 -22.30 37.18
CA ILE A 14 -20.11 -21.13 37.76
C ILE A 14 -19.19 -19.92 38.07
N ARG A 15 -19.78 -18.72 37.93
CA ARG A 15 -19.23 -17.37 38.13
C ARG A 15 -19.00 -16.95 39.60
N ILE A 16 -17.92 -16.16 39.81
CA ILE A 16 -17.81 -14.88 40.58
C ILE A 16 -18.43 -14.79 42.00
N LEU A 17 -17.59 -14.50 43.02
CA LEU A 17 -17.71 -13.37 44.01
C LEU A 17 -16.90 -13.61 45.33
N SER A 18 -15.69 -13.04 45.40
CA SER A 18 -15.28 -11.97 46.37
C SER A 18 -15.30 -12.14 47.92
N TRP A 19 -14.37 -11.40 48.58
CA TRP A 19 -14.25 -10.95 50.00
C TRP A 19 -13.21 -11.60 50.95
N MET A 20 -12.30 -10.73 51.45
CA MET A 20 -11.52 -10.77 52.72
C MET A 20 -12.47 -10.61 53.96
N PRO A 21 -12.06 -10.66 55.28
CA PRO A 21 -10.74 -10.32 55.88
C PRO A 21 -10.29 -11.03 57.20
N LEU A 22 -9.15 -10.57 57.78
CA LEU A 22 -8.71 -10.38 59.20
C LEU A 22 -9.21 -11.31 60.37
N VAL A 23 -8.52 -11.57 61.52
CA VAL A 23 -7.10 -11.43 62.01
C VAL A 23 -6.95 -11.96 63.49
N LEU A 24 -5.70 -12.14 63.99
CA LEU A 24 -5.21 -12.08 65.41
C LEU A 24 -5.30 -13.27 66.46
N LEU A 25 -4.12 -13.55 67.09
CA LEU A 25 -3.78 -13.65 68.56
C LEU A 25 -3.27 -14.95 69.29
N ILE A 26 -2.03 -14.82 69.82
CA ILE A 26 -1.42 -15.31 71.11
C ILE A 26 -0.77 -16.72 71.24
N ALA A 27 0.53 -16.74 70.92
CA ALA A 27 1.74 -16.99 71.76
C ALA A 27 1.87 -18.17 72.78
N SER A 28 2.90 -19.02 72.56
CA SER A 28 4.10 -19.26 73.43
C SER A 28 4.88 -20.52 72.95
N GLY A 29 6.22 -20.63 72.92
CA GLY A 29 7.34 -19.67 73.10
C GLY A 29 8.72 -20.37 72.92
N HIS A 30 9.82 -19.58 72.82
CA HIS A 30 11.26 -19.99 72.69
C HIS A 30 11.64 -20.79 71.42
N LEU A 31 12.51 -20.36 70.50
CA LEU A 31 13.82 -19.68 70.59
C LEU A 31 14.18 -19.14 69.19
N GLY A 32 14.71 -17.91 69.08
CA GLY A 32 15.06 -17.29 67.78
C GLY A 32 14.72 -15.79 67.71
N THR A 33 15.47 -15.00 68.47
CA THR A 33 15.40 -13.52 68.55
C THR A 33 16.09 -12.84 67.35
N VAL A 34 15.77 -11.62 66.86
CA VAL A 34 14.74 -10.62 67.23
C VAL A 34 14.58 -9.56 66.11
N SER A 35 13.31 -9.25 65.80
CA SER A 35 12.66 -7.98 65.39
C SER A 35 13.13 -7.10 64.21
N SER A 36 12.13 -6.62 63.46
CA SER A 36 12.13 -5.33 62.75
C SER A 36 11.61 -4.16 63.62
N LEU A 37 12.05 -2.95 63.26
CA LEU A 37 11.39 -1.63 63.39
C LEU A 37 10.78 -1.18 64.73
N THR A 38 11.31 -0.07 65.30
CA THR A 38 10.66 1.27 65.21
C THR A 38 11.46 2.38 65.92
N GLU A 39 11.35 3.60 65.35
CA GLU A 39 11.60 4.93 65.94
C GLU A 39 12.94 5.24 66.65
N LYS A 40 13.75 6.13 66.02
CA LYS A 40 14.02 7.45 66.66
C LYS A 40 14.50 8.57 65.73
N VAL A 41 13.73 9.64 65.81
CA VAL A 41 13.99 11.04 65.51
C VAL A 41 15.39 11.55 65.94
N ILE A 42 16.16 12.02 64.95
CA ILE A 42 17.04 13.23 64.92
C ILE A 42 18.33 13.31 65.78
N ASP A 43 19.48 13.38 65.06
CA ASP A 43 20.71 14.18 65.32
C ASP A 43 21.71 13.79 66.47
N PRO A 44 22.97 14.31 66.49
CA PRO A 44 24.03 14.39 65.47
C PRO A 44 25.26 13.52 65.81
N THR A 45 26.34 13.67 65.01
CA THR A 45 27.76 13.32 65.26
C THR A 45 28.22 11.87 65.04
N GLY A 46 28.87 11.67 63.88
CA GLY A 46 30.28 11.25 63.85
C GLY A 46 30.62 9.75 63.84
N GLU A 47 31.10 9.28 62.68
CA GLU A 47 32.06 8.19 62.46
C GLU A 47 31.90 6.84 63.21
N VAL A 48 31.77 5.74 62.46
CA VAL A 48 32.48 4.49 62.77
C VAL A 48 33.01 3.84 61.50
N THR A 49 34.32 3.57 61.47
CA THR A 49 35.06 2.91 60.38
C THR A 49 35.17 1.40 60.58
N VAL A 50 35.07 0.67 59.45
CA VAL A 50 35.74 -0.58 59.03
C VAL A 50 36.55 -1.41 60.07
N LEU A 51 36.27 -2.71 60.10
CA LEU A 51 37.23 -3.82 60.31
C LEU A 51 36.73 -5.11 59.61
N SER A 52 37.55 -6.10 59.23
CA SER A 52 38.61 -6.13 58.20
C SER A 52 39.18 -7.57 58.08
N ASN A 53 40.16 -7.80 57.17
CA ASN A 53 41.10 -8.95 57.09
C ASN A 53 40.53 -10.32 56.63
N ASP A 54 41.13 -11.06 55.69
CA ASP A 54 42.34 -10.91 54.85
C ASP A 54 42.08 -11.66 53.51
N SER A 55 42.74 -11.44 52.36
CA SER A 55 44.11 -10.96 52.11
C SER A 55 44.31 -10.30 50.72
N HIS A 56 45.28 -9.37 50.62
CA HIS A 56 45.81 -8.69 49.41
C HIS A 56 45.05 -7.48 48.84
N ASP A 57 45.14 -6.38 49.61
CA ASP A 57 45.34 -4.97 49.22
C ASP A 57 46.04 -4.78 47.85
N GLN A 58 45.72 -3.80 46.98
CA GLN A 58 44.96 -2.54 47.13
C GLN A 58 44.00 -2.26 45.96
N GLY A 59 42.95 -1.49 46.24
CA GLY A 59 41.96 -1.01 45.27
C GLY A 59 40.65 -0.69 46.00
N ALA A 60 40.47 0.55 46.45
CA ALA A 60 39.24 0.94 47.12
C ALA A 60 38.11 1.06 46.09
N ASN A 61 36.96 0.44 46.34
CA ASN A 61 35.79 0.55 45.50
C ASN A 61 35.19 1.96 45.67
N ARG A 62 35.73 2.92 44.92
CA ARG A 62 35.31 4.33 44.88
C ARG A 62 33.86 4.42 44.39
N SER A 63 33.08 5.34 44.94
CA SER A 63 31.74 5.60 44.39
C SER A 63 31.84 6.45 43.14
N LEU A 64 30.84 6.37 42.25
CA LEU A 64 30.77 7.22 41.05
C LEU A 64 30.83 8.72 41.38
N LEU A 65 30.34 9.12 42.56
CA LEU A 65 30.45 10.50 43.07
C LEU A 65 31.89 10.87 43.45
N ASP A 66 32.67 9.95 44.03
CA ASP A 66 34.09 10.19 44.31
C ASP A 66 34.88 10.38 43.00
N LEU A 67 34.58 9.57 41.98
CA LEU A 67 35.19 9.67 40.65
C LEU A 67 34.83 10.98 39.95
N ALA A 68 33.57 11.42 40.05
CA ALA A 68 33.15 12.72 39.56
C ALA A 68 33.86 13.90 40.25
N ILE A 69 34.05 13.82 41.57
CA ILE A 69 34.75 14.86 42.35
C ILE A 69 36.24 14.91 41.97
N ASP A 70 36.89 13.75 41.83
CA ASP A 70 38.28 13.65 41.39
C ASP A 70 38.47 14.23 39.97
N GLN A 71 37.52 14.01 39.05
CA GLN A 71 37.53 14.62 37.71
C GLN A 71 37.42 16.16 37.77
N ILE A 72 36.53 16.71 38.61
CA ILE A 72 36.41 18.17 38.78
C ILE A 72 37.72 18.76 39.32
N ASP A 73 38.30 18.15 40.35
CA ASP A 73 39.57 18.64 40.93
C ASP A 73 40.75 18.49 39.97
N TRP A 74 40.79 17.42 39.16
CA TRP A 74 41.77 17.24 38.09
C TRP A 74 41.68 18.34 37.03
N LEU A 75 40.49 18.60 36.46
CA LEU A 75 40.32 19.61 35.41
C LEU A 75 40.64 21.02 35.94
N VAL A 76 40.18 21.36 37.14
CA VAL A 76 40.48 22.65 37.77
C VAL A 76 41.98 22.79 38.08
N SER A 77 42.68 21.69 38.37
CA SER A 77 44.15 21.72 38.55
C SER A 77 44.94 21.95 37.25
N ASN A 78 44.35 21.62 36.09
CA ASN A 78 44.93 21.76 34.76
C ASN A 78 44.44 23.00 33.98
N GLY A 79 43.84 23.97 34.68
CA GLY A 79 43.54 25.30 34.13
C GLY A 79 42.10 25.55 33.70
N GLY A 80 41.21 24.57 33.87
CA GLY A 80 39.78 24.77 33.68
C GLY A 80 39.08 25.36 34.92
N GLU A 81 37.77 25.61 34.79
CA GLU A 81 36.94 26.19 35.84
C GLU A 81 35.67 25.37 36.08
N PHE A 82 35.22 25.29 37.34
CA PHE A 82 33.92 24.74 37.72
C PHE A 82 33.37 25.56 38.89
N ASP A 83 32.18 26.15 38.75
CA ASP A 83 31.64 27.04 39.78
C ASP A 83 31.03 26.30 40.97
N ARG A 84 31.92 25.86 41.87
CA ARG A 84 31.57 25.23 43.16
C ARG A 84 30.72 26.11 44.10
N THR A 85 30.43 27.38 43.75
CA THR A 85 29.58 28.29 44.55
C THR A 85 28.14 28.36 44.05
N ARG A 86 27.91 28.09 42.75
CA ARG A 86 26.59 28.13 42.10
C ARG A 86 26.13 26.76 41.59
N ILE A 87 27.01 25.77 41.41
CA ILE A 87 26.67 24.41 41.00
C ILE A 87 27.38 23.34 41.84
N ALA A 88 26.78 22.15 41.95
CA ALA A 88 27.37 20.98 42.61
C ALA A 88 26.87 19.68 41.98
N ILE A 89 27.73 18.66 41.92
CA ILE A 89 27.35 17.30 41.50
C ILE A 89 26.79 16.51 42.69
N GLN A 90 25.66 15.85 42.51
CA GLN A 90 24.95 15.07 43.53
C GLN A 90 24.09 13.96 42.89
N SER A 91 23.63 13.00 43.69
CA SER A 91 22.61 12.03 43.25
C SER A 91 21.27 12.73 43.04
N VAL A 92 20.56 12.40 41.97
CA VAL A 92 19.19 12.87 41.68
C VAL A 92 18.20 11.69 41.69
N ASP A 93 17.15 11.80 42.50
CA ASP A 93 16.09 10.77 42.62
C ASP A 93 15.06 10.91 41.50
N SER A 94 14.80 9.82 40.78
CA SER A 94 13.93 9.78 39.59
C SER A 94 12.44 9.47 39.88
N SER A 95 11.93 9.68 41.11
CA SER A 95 10.48 9.72 41.40
C SER A 95 10.13 10.13 42.84
N GLU A 96 9.00 10.84 43.02
CA GLU A 96 8.33 10.95 44.33
C GLU A 96 7.51 9.68 44.64
N GLU A 97 7.64 9.17 45.87
CA GLU A 97 6.78 8.20 46.57
C GLU A 97 6.43 6.84 45.91
N GLY A 98 7.28 5.82 46.15
CA GLY A 98 6.91 4.40 45.97
C GLY A 98 7.87 3.43 46.66
N GLU A 99 7.36 2.48 47.45
CA GLU A 99 8.21 1.55 48.23
C GLU A 99 8.99 0.55 47.34
N GLY A 100 10.33 0.60 47.36
CA GLY A 100 11.16 -0.60 47.16
C GLY A 100 11.94 -0.76 45.84
N CYS A 101 12.62 0.29 45.36
CA CYS A 101 13.71 0.13 44.39
C CYS A 101 15.09 0.20 45.08
N LEU A 102 16.02 -0.66 44.65
CA LEU A 102 17.41 -0.65 45.11
C LEU A 102 18.21 0.34 44.25
N ALA A 103 19.06 1.13 44.91
CA ALA A 103 19.84 2.24 44.37
C ALA A 103 20.34 2.07 42.92
N ASN A 104 19.98 3.05 42.08
CA ASN A 104 20.68 3.39 40.85
C ASN A 104 21.01 4.90 40.92
N PRO A 105 22.29 5.32 40.99
CA PRO A 105 22.65 6.68 41.33
C PRO A 105 22.94 7.52 40.08
N ASN A 106 21.90 8.00 39.40
CA ASN A 106 22.10 9.05 38.40
C ASN A 106 22.69 10.27 39.11
N LEU A 107 23.90 10.66 38.70
CA LEU A 107 24.52 11.91 39.14
C LEU A 107 24.05 13.03 38.23
N GLY A 108 23.69 14.16 38.84
CA GLY A 108 23.30 15.39 38.16
C GLY A 108 24.06 16.58 38.73
N ILE A 109 24.26 17.60 37.91
CA ILE A 109 24.82 18.88 38.35
C ILE A 109 23.66 19.82 38.66
N VAL A 110 23.55 20.26 39.91
CA VAL A 110 22.41 21.02 40.43
C VAL A 110 22.83 22.43 40.86
N ALA A 111 22.00 23.42 40.53
CA ALA A 111 22.18 24.81 40.93
C ALA A 111 22.07 24.96 42.46
N THR A 112 23.16 25.35 43.12
CA THR A 112 23.21 25.57 44.57
C THR A 112 22.86 27.01 44.96
N ASP A 113 22.78 27.94 44.01
CA ASP A 113 22.24 29.29 44.15
C ASP A 113 21.58 29.75 42.83
N ASP A 114 20.93 30.91 42.80
CA ASP A 114 20.30 31.43 41.59
C ASP A 114 21.35 31.87 40.53
N ILE A 115 21.25 31.34 39.31
CA ILE A 115 22.15 31.63 38.17
C ILE A 115 21.41 32.45 37.11
N ARG A 116 22.11 33.35 36.41
CA ARG A 116 21.55 34.21 35.37
C ARG A 116 21.90 33.72 33.98
N LYS A 117 21.05 34.03 33.00
CA LYS A 117 21.38 33.85 31.58
C LYS A 117 22.71 34.55 31.24
N GLY A 118 23.60 33.83 30.57
CA GLY A 118 24.95 34.28 30.17
C GLY A 118 26.01 34.10 31.25
N ASP A 119 25.68 33.55 32.42
CA ASP A 119 26.68 33.17 33.42
C ASP A 119 27.43 31.91 32.96
N VAL A 120 28.76 32.00 32.79
CA VAL A 120 29.64 30.84 32.60
C VAL A 120 29.74 30.04 33.90
N LEU A 121 29.68 28.71 33.80
CA LEU A 121 29.59 27.77 34.92
C LEU A 121 30.71 26.72 34.93
N ILE A 122 31.17 26.30 33.74
CA ILE A 122 32.29 25.38 33.56
C ILE A 122 33.14 25.91 32.39
N ARG A 123 34.46 25.79 32.48
CA ARG A 123 35.41 26.04 31.38
C ARG A 123 36.35 24.85 31.23
N VAL A 124 36.42 24.26 30.05
CA VAL A 124 37.26 23.10 29.74
C VAL A 124 38.35 23.54 28.76
N PRO A 125 39.63 23.59 29.15
CA PRO A 125 40.72 23.89 28.21
C PRO A 125 40.70 22.92 27.03
N VAL A 126 40.88 23.40 25.80
CA VAL A 126 40.86 22.52 24.60
C VAL A 126 41.92 21.43 24.70
N SER A 127 43.07 21.70 25.33
CA SER A 127 44.10 20.70 25.63
C SER A 127 43.69 19.59 26.62
N LEU A 128 42.46 19.60 27.13
CA LEU A 128 41.86 18.54 27.96
C LEU A 128 40.65 17.87 27.28
N VAL A 129 40.27 18.31 26.08
CA VAL A 129 39.25 17.67 25.24
C VAL A 129 39.90 16.53 24.48
N PHE A 130 39.19 15.41 24.33
CA PHE A 130 39.61 14.30 23.48
C PHE A 130 39.15 14.56 22.04
N SER A 131 39.97 15.29 21.28
CA SER A 131 39.76 15.64 19.88
C SER A 131 41.10 15.80 19.13
N ASP A 132 41.12 15.59 17.82
CA ASP A 132 42.25 15.93 16.94
C ASP A 132 41.72 16.42 15.58
N GLU A 133 42.47 17.27 14.88
CA GLU A 133 41.99 18.18 13.81
C GLU A 133 41.66 17.49 12.45
N SER A 134 41.19 16.24 12.42
CA SER A 134 40.83 15.50 11.19
C SER A 134 39.32 15.25 11.01
N ASP A 135 38.82 15.71 9.86
CA ASP A 135 37.44 15.66 9.33
C ASP A 135 36.89 14.23 9.04
N THR A 136 37.17 13.23 9.90
CA THR A 136 36.85 11.80 9.64
C THR A 136 36.26 11.02 10.83
N ASP A 137 34.93 11.07 10.94
CA ASP A 137 33.98 10.02 11.39
C ASP A 137 34.45 9.07 12.51
N ARG A 138 34.30 9.50 13.78
CA ARG A 138 34.22 8.72 15.05
C ARG A 138 35.37 7.77 15.42
N CYS A 139 36.28 7.51 14.49
CA CYS A 139 37.41 6.60 14.66
C CYS A 139 38.40 7.15 15.68
N ASP A 140 38.74 8.44 15.59
CA ASP A 140 39.84 9.04 16.36
C ASP A 140 39.53 9.12 17.86
N GLY A 141 38.32 9.55 18.26
CA GLY A 141 37.88 9.49 19.66
C GLY A 141 37.81 8.06 20.21
N THR A 142 37.39 7.10 19.37
CA THR A 142 37.33 5.67 19.74
C THR A 142 38.73 5.07 19.93
N MET A 143 39.67 5.39 19.05
CA MET A 143 41.06 4.93 19.10
C MET A 143 41.84 5.62 20.24
N THR A 144 41.58 6.89 20.52
CA THR A 144 42.18 7.61 21.65
C THR A 144 41.73 7.00 22.98
N LEU A 145 40.43 6.71 23.13
CA LEU A 145 39.89 6.03 24.31
C LEU A 145 40.49 4.61 24.50
N LEU A 146 40.81 3.92 23.40
CA LEU A 146 41.51 2.62 23.44
C LEU A 146 42.99 2.74 23.85
N GLN A 147 43.72 3.68 23.25
CA GLN A 147 45.14 3.90 23.51
C GLN A 147 45.39 4.36 24.95
N GLU A 148 44.61 5.32 25.43
CA GLU A 148 44.71 5.82 26.81
C GLU A 148 44.17 4.80 27.84
N GLY A 149 43.13 4.03 27.48
CA GLY A 149 42.55 2.98 28.33
C GLY A 149 43.45 1.76 28.56
N ASP A 150 44.37 1.45 27.64
CA ASP A 150 45.38 0.39 27.84
C ASP A 150 46.62 0.85 28.65
N GLY A 151 46.73 2.16 28.93
CA GLY A 151 47.78 2.80 29.74
C GLY A 151 47.69 2.56 31.25
N GLY A 152 47.51 1.30 31.66
CA GLY A 152 47.03 0.86 32.97
C GLY A 152 47.48 1.67 34.21
N ASP A 153 46.47 2.10 34.98
CA ASP A 153 46.48 2.66 36.35
C ASP A 153 47.38 3.88 36.66
N ASN A 154 48.30 4.34 35.79
CA ASN A 154 49.22 5.44 36.15
C ASN A 154 49.93 6.19 35.00
N GLN A 155 49.48 6.09 33.73
CA GLN A 155 50.18 6.78 32.61
C GLN A 155 49.35 7.73 31.74
N SER A 156 48.02 7.63 31.72
CA SER A 156 47.18 8.64 31.06
C SER A 156 47.19 9.96 31.82
N GLU A 157 47.40 11.08 31.11
CA GLU A 157 47.24 12.43 31.70
C GLU A 157 45.75 12.74 32.00
N TYR A 158 44.84 11.95 31.43
CA TYR A 158 43.38 12.02 31.55
C TYR A 158 42.78 11.02 32.56
N ALA A 159 43.59 10.29 33.33
CA ALA A 159 43.13 9.17 34.16
C ALA A 159 41.88 9.46 35.02
N PRO A 160 41.69 10.61 35.69
CA PRO A 160 40.47 10.88 36.47
C PRO A 160 39.17 11.02 35.65
N TYR A 161 39.27 11.32 34.35
CA TYR A 161 38.15 11.30 33.42
C TYR A 161 37.86 9.88 32.91
N LEU A 162 38.90 9.11 32.58
CA LEU A 162 38.79 7.71 32.18
C LEU A 162 38.26 6.81 33.31
N ASP A 163 38.78 6.97 34.53
CA ASP A 163 38.29 6.30 35.75
C ASP A 163 36.78 6.54 35.93
N TYR A 164 36.31 7.76 35.65
CA TYR A 164 34.89 8.10 35.73
C TYR A 164 34.05 7.47 34.61
N ILE A 165 34.56 7.42 33.37
CA ILE A 165 33.92 6.72 32.25
C ILE A 165 33.80 5.22 32.55
N HIS A 166 34.88 4.57 32.97
CA HIS A 166 34.89 3.14 33.31
C HIS A 166 34.15 2.82 34.64
N GLY A 167 33.97 3.83 35.50
CA GLY A 167 33.25 3.71 36.77
C GLY A 167 31.72 3.81 36.65
N ARG A 168 31.19 4.23 35.50
CA ARG A 168 29.78 4.05 35.14
C ARG A 168 29.57 2.57 34.80
N ASP A 169 28.66 1.89 35.51
CA ASP A 169 28.53 0.42 35.58
C ASP A 169 28.78 -0.34 34.25
N SER A 170 29.49 -1.46 34.35
CA SER A 170 30.16 -2.19 33.25
C SER A 170 29.27 -2.93 32.24
N LEU A 171 28.00 -2.55 32.11
CA LEU A 171 27.11 -2.97 31.03
C LEU A 171 26.78 -1.71 30.22
N GLY A 172 27.29 -1.69 28.98
CA GLY A 172 27.49 -0.45 28.23
C GLY A 172 26.22 0.39 28.04
N PRO A 173 26.39 1.71 27.80
CA PRO A 173 25.33 2.70 27.92
C PRO A 173 24.12 2.38 27.06
N ILE A 174 24.36 1.80 25.88
CA ILE A 174 23.38 1.59 24.82
C ILE A 174 22.86 0.13 24.76
N PRO A 175 21.65 -0.11 24.25
CA PRO A 175 21.00 -1.42 24.31
C PRO A 175 21.74 -2.57 23.63
N SER A 176 22.66 -2.28 22.72
CA SER A 176 23.49 -3.29 22.04
C SER A 176 24.49 -3.97 22.98
N MET A 177 24.90 -3.29 24.05
CA MET A 177 25.79 -3.79 25.12
C MET A 177 25.05 -4.48 26.28
N TRP A 178 23.71 -4.45 26.30
CA TRP A 178 22.92 -5.06 27.36
C TRP A 178 22.98 -6.59 27.36
N SER A 179 22.62 -7.17 28.50
CA SER A 179 22.48 -8.61 28.68
C SER A 179 21.59 -9.24 27.58
N PRO A 180 21.81 -10.52 27.22
CA PRO A 180 20.95 -11.20 26.25
C PRO A 180 19.46 -11.19 26.63
N ALA A 181 19.15 -11.13 27.93
CA ALA A 181 17.78 -10.99 28.43
C ALA A 181 17.22 -9.58 28.19
N GLY A 182 18.00 -8.52 28.45
CA GLY A 182 17.61 -7.14 28.18
C GLY A 182 17.38 -6.89 26.69
N ARG A 183 18.30 -7.37 25.84
CA ARG A 183 18.18 -7.29 24.36
C ARG A 183 16.97 -8.07 23.83
N GLY A 184 16.73 -9.28 24.35
CA GLY A 184 15.55 -10.07 24.01
C GLY A 184 14.25 -9.41 24.42
N LEU A 185 14.19 -8.82 25.62
CA LEU A 185 13.01 -8.12 26.12
C LEU A 185 12.71 -6.85 25.31
N LEU A 186 13.72 -6.02 25.02
CA LEU A 186 13.54 -4.83 24.19
C LEU A 186 13.03 -5.17 22.78
N LYS A 187 13.61 -6.21 22.16
CA LYS A 187 13.14 -6.75 20.87
C LYS A 187 11.70 -7.27 20.92
N THR A 188 11.23 -7.74 22.08
CA THR A 188 9.85 -8.25 22.26
C THR A 188 8.85 -7.10 22.47
N ILE A 189 9.25 -6.04 23.17
CA ILE A 189 8.45 -4.83 23.36
C ILE A 189 8.26 -4.11 22.02
N HIS A 190 9.36 -3.75 21.34
CA HIS A 190 9.30 -2.90 20.15
C HIS A 190 9.17 -3.66 18.82
N GLY A 191 9.67 -4.89 18.72
CA GLY A 191 9.73 -5.62 17.45
C GLY A 191 11.06 -5.44 16.69
N PRO A 192 11.15 -5.87 15.42
CA PRO A 192 12.42 -5.96 14.68
C PRO A 192 12.95 -4.61 14.18
N ASN A 193 12.08 -3.63 13.89
CA ASN A 193 12.43 -2.38 13.21
C ASN A 193 13.37 -1.47 14.02
N LEU A 194 13.46 -1.71 15.33
CA LEU A 194 14.26 -0.91 16.25
C LEU A 194 15.12 -1.81 17.16
N ALA A 195 15.57 -2.92 16.59
CA ALA A 195 16.63 -3.73 17.17
C ALA A 195 17.87 -2.87 17.46
N PRO A 196 18.61 -3.14 18.56
CA PRO A 196 19.86 -2.43 18.83
C PRO A 196 20.84 -2.58 17.66
N ARG A 197 21.59 -1.52 17.32
CA ARG A 197 22.67 -1.59 16.33
C ARG A 197 23.62 -2.74 16.68
N ASP A 198 23.99 -3.57 15.70
CA ASP A 198 24.94 -4.65 15.95
C ASP A 198 26.37 -4.10 16.01
N ILE A 199 26.75 -3.59 17.18
CA ILE A 199 28.12 -3.14 17.48
C ILE A 199 29.17 -4.24 17.34
N SER A 200 28.73 -5.50 17.23
CA SER A 200 29.58 -6.67 17.03
C SER A 200 29.92 -6.91 15.54
N ASP A 201 29.23 -6.21 14.62
CA ASP A 201 29.64 -6.04 13.24
C ASP A 201 30.77 -5.00 13.15
N VAL A 202 32.00 -5.51 13.07
CA VAL A 202 33.23 -4.70 12.98
C VAL A 202 33.47 -4.08 11.59
N SER A 203 32.47 -4.08 10.70
CA SER A 203 32.59 -3.51 9.34
C SER A 203 32.96 -2.02 9.35
N TYR A 204 32.45 -1.23 10.31
CA TYR A 204 32.81 0.19 10.50
C TYR A 204 34.28 0.37 10.93
N LEU A 205 34.80 -0.50 11.80
CA LEU A 205 36.20 -0.46 12.24
C LEU A 205 37.20 -0.72 11.10
N ARG A 206 36.77 -1.34 10.00
CA ARG A 206 37.65 -1.62 8.86
C ARG A 206 38.28 -0.34 8.31
N ASP A 207 37.53 0.76 8.33
CA ASP A 207 37.97 2.03 7.77
C ASP A 207 38.71 2.89 8.82
N CYS A 208 38.62 2.54 10.12
CA CYS A 208 39.38 3.12 11.24
C CYS A 208 40.78 2.52 11.50
N LEU A 209 41.14 1.39 10.86
CA LEU A 209 42.28 0.55 11.27
C LEU A 209 43.20 0.16 10.11
N ASP A 210 44.51 0.26 10.35
CA ASP A 210 45.55 -0.15 9.41
C ASP A 210 45.63 -1.68 9.24
N ASP A 211 46.12 -2.14 8.07
CA ASP A 211 46.13 -3.55 7.66
C ASP A 211 46.82 -4.51 8.66
N ASP A 212 47.85 -4.04 9.38
CA ASP A 212 48.57 -4.86 10.37
C ASP A 212 47.74 -5.04 11.66
N GLU A 213 47.04 -4.00 12.13
CA GLU A 213 46.26 -4.01 13.39
C GLU A 213 45.08 -4.97 13.30
N ARG A 214 44.42 -5.03 12.12
CA ARG A 214 43.28 -5.94 11.83
C ARG A 214 43.54 -7.42 12.14
N THR A 215 44.80 -7.82 12.33
CA THR A 215 45.18 -9.21 12.67
C THR A 215 45.10 -9.52 14.18
N GLU A 216 45.15 -8.53 15.07
CA GLU A 216 45.09 -8.73 16.53
C GLU A 216 43.65 -8.84 17.08
N PHE A 217 42.63 -8.49 16.27
CA PHE A 217 41.20 -8.52 16.59
C PHE A 217 40.62 -9.92 16.87
N ALA A 218 41.43 -10.97 16.77
CA ALA A 218 41.03 -12.34 17.04
C ALA A 218 40.97 -12.70 18.54
N GLU A 219 41.50 -11.86 19.45
CA GLU A 219 41.39 -12.07 20.90
C GLU A 219 40.15 -11.39 21.50
N GLU A 220 39.28 -12.20 22.12
CA GLU A 220 37.98 -11.80 22.69
C GLU A 220 38.07 -10.66 23.72
N THR A 221 39.19 -10.58 24.46
CA THR A 221 39.46 -9.51 25.44
C THR A 221 39.83 -8.17 24.82
N ILE A 222 40.38 -8.14 23.60
CA ILE A 222 40.66 -6.91 22.86
C ILE A 222 39.35 -6.40 22.26
N ARG A 223 38.60 -7.29 21.59
CA ARG A 223 37.28 -7.02 21.03
C ARG A 223 36.32 -6.33 22.03
N GLN A 224 36.23 -6.84 23.26
CA GLN A 224 35.36 -6.26 24.31
C GLN A 224 35.73 -4.82 24.69
N LYS A 225 37.01 -4.43 24.64
CA LYS A 225 37.44 -3.05 24.90
C LYS A 225 37.03 -2.11 23.76
N ILE A 226 37.09 -2.60 22.53
CA ILE A 226 36.75 -1.84 21.33
C ILE A 226 35.23 -1.65 21.23
N GLU A 227 34.46 -2.71 21.51
CA GLU A 227 33.00 -2.61 21.65
C GLU A 227 32.60 -1.63 22.77
N PHE A 228 33.33 -1.59 23.89
CA PHE A 228 33.12 -0.60 24.96
C PHE A 228 33.49 0.83 24.53
N ALA A 229 34.66 1.03 23.91
CA ALA A 229 35.13 2.36 23.50
C ALA A 229 34.20 2.97 22.44
N TYR A 230 33.81 2.18 21.43
CA TYR A 230 32.88 2.60 20.39
C TYR A 230 31.45 2.82 20.92
N ALA A 231 30.96 1.97 21.83
CA ALA A 231 29.69 2.23 22.50
C ALA A 231 29.73 3.51 23.36
N THR A 232 30.89 3.88 23.90
CA THR A 232 31.08 5.09 24.70
C THR A 232 31.02 6.35 23.83
N THR A 233 31.73 6.37 22.70
CA THR A 233 31.67 7.49 21.73
C THR A 233 30.30 7.57 21.05
N LEU A 234 29.72 6.43 20.64
CA LEU A 234 28.37 6.38 20.06
C LEU A 234 27.26 6.86 21.01
N SER A 235 27.45 6.75 22.34
CA SER A 235 26.49 7.24 23.33
C SER A 235 26.51 8.75 23.54
N ARG A 236 27.41 9.49 22.88
CA ARG A 236 27.47 10.96 22.89
C ARG A 236 26.55 11.56 21.83
N SER A 237 26.28 12.85 21.99
CA SER A 237 25.28 13.63 21.26
C SER A 237 25.76 13.98 19.84
N TRP A 238 25.58 15.24 19.43
CA TRP A 238 26.00 15.80 18.15
C TRP A 238 27.53 15.89 17.96
N ASP A 239 28.29 15.69 19.03
CA ASP A 239 29.74 15.84 19.04
C ASP A 239 30.42 14.46 19.09
N GLU A 240 31.56 14.36 18.42
CA GLU A 240 32.44 13.18 18.42
C GLU A 240 33.52 13.29 19.50
N ASP A 241 33.71 14.51 20.04
CA ASP A 241 34.67 14.84 21.07
C ASP A 241 34.21 14.39 22.47
N LEU A 242 35.16 13.88 23.23
CA LEU A 242 34.95 13.44 24.61
C LEU A 242 35.38 14.56 25.57
N ILE A 243 34.42 15.40 25.95
CA ILE A 243 34.63 16.64 26.73
C ILE A 243 34.44 16.37 28.25
N PRO A 244 35.50 16.48 29.09
CA PRO A 244 35.37 16.30 30.53
C PRO A 244 34.43 17.31 31.20
N LEU A 245 33.76 16.89 32.27
CA LEU A 245 32.71 17.61 33.00
C LEU A 245 31.42 17.92 32.22
N MET A 246 31.49 18.27 30.93
CA MET A 246 30.32 18.34 30.06
C MET A 246 29.60 17.00 30.02
N ASP A 247 30.37 15.93 29.89
CA ASP A 247 29.98 14.53 30.00
C ASP A 247 29.24 14.13 31.27
N MET A 248 29.30 14.95 32.34
CA MET A 248 28.61 14.72 33.61
C MET A 248 27.29 15.50 33.72
N ILE A 249 26.95 16.33 32.74
CA ILE A 249 25.69 17.05 32.69
C ILE A 249 24.65 16.12 32.03
N ASN A 250 23.52 15.91 32.70
CA ASN A 250 22.41 15.17 32.12
C ASN A 250 21.81 15.95 30.95
N HIS A 251 21.10 15.28 30.05
CA HIS A 251 20.55 15.92 28.87
C HIS A 251 19.01 15.94 28.91
N SER A 252 18.41 16.90 28.22
CA SER A 252 16.97 17.06 28.01
C SER A 252 16.70 17.25 26.52
N SER A 253 15.49 16.92 26.06
CA SER A 253 15.04 17.24 24.72
C SER A 253 14.48 18.66 24.60
N GLU A 254 14.54 19.19 23.37
CA GLU A 254 14.28 20.60 23.02
C GLU A 254 12.85 21.07 23.35
N HIS A 255 11.88 20.16 23.36
CA HIS A 255 10.45 20.49 23.48
C HIS A 255 10.06 21.13 24.82
N ASN A 256 10.95 21.10 25.81
CA ASN A 256 10.83 21.85 27.04
C ASN A 256 11.95 22.89 27.11
N VAL A 257 11.78 24.04 26.44
CA VAL A 257 12.69 25.20 26.48
C VAL A 257 12.91 25.72 27.92
N LEU A 258 12.06 25.31 28.87
CA LEU A 258 12.23 25.55 30.31
C LEU A 258 13.21 24.59 30.99
N LYS A 259 13.51 23.42 30.41
CA LYS A 259 14.51 22.45 30.90
C LYS A 259 15.89 22.61 30.26
N ARG A 260 16.05 23.17 29.06
CA ARG A 260 17.39 23.57 28.56
C ARG A 260 17.96 24.61 29.53
N VAL A 261 19.17 24.38 30.03
CA VAL A 261 19.76 25.26 31.05
C VAL A 261 21.15 25.76 30.70
N VAL A 262 21.93 24.96 29.97
CA VAL A 262 23.28 25.32 29.54
C VAL A 262 23.49 25.08 28.05
N SER A 263 24.53 25.72 27.50
CA SER A 263 25.08 25.43 26.17
C SER A 263 26.56 25.77 26.14
N GLU A 264 27.22 25.28 25.11
CA GLU A 264 28.61 25.55 24.75
C GLU A 264 28.73 26.77 23.83
N GLU A 265 29.88 27.45 23.89
CA GLU A 265 30.38 28.38 22.87
C GLU A 265 31.84 28.04 22.54
N THR A 266 32.08 27.78 21.25
CA THR A 266 33.36 27.97 20.56
C THR A 266 33.16 29.16 19.61
N GLU A 267 33.94 30.24 19.74
CA GLU A 267 33.74 31.46 18.93
C GLU A 267 34.18 31.21 17.47
N GLY A 268 33.22 31.06 16.54
CA GLY A 268 33.53 30.88 15.12
C GLY A 268 32.35 30.84 14.12
N ASP A 269 31.14 31.27 14.51
CA ASP A 269 29.89 31.00 13.77
C ASP A 269 29.08 32.27 13.45
N ASP A 270 29.78 33.40 13.21
CA ASP A 270 29.26 34.63 12.61
C ASP A 270 29.96 34.84 11.24
N ASP A 271 29.17 35.00 10.17
CA ASP A 271 29.57 35.09 8.74
C ASP A 271 30.42 36.34 8.32
N ASP A 272 31.30 36.87 9.19
CA ASP A 272 32.05 38.13 8.96
C ASP A 272 33.58 38.00 9.16
N ASP A 273 34.26 37.35 8.22
CA ASP A 273 35.53 37.75 7.54
C ASP A 273 36.77 38.28 8.35
N ASP A 274 36.86 38.12 9.68
CA ASP A 274 38.02 38.48 10.51
C ASP A 274 38.69 37.23 11.14
N GLU A 275 40.03 37.14 11.08
CA GLU A 275 40.84 36.06 11.67
C GLU A 275 40.71 36.05 13.23
N SER A 276 39.79 35.27 13.79
CA SER A 276 39.67 35.05 15.24
C SER A 276 40.73 34.08 15.77
N GLU A 277 41.25 34.35 16.97
CA GLU A 277 42.23 33.48 17.63
C GLU A 277 41.54 32.20 18.15
N ASP A 278 42.15 31.05 17.85
CA ASP A 278 41.78 29.70 18.31
C ASP A 278 41.33 29.69 19.80
N PRO A 279 40.07 29.30 20.11
CA PRO A 279 39.48 29.47 21.43
C PRO A 279 40.07 28.48 22.44
N GLY A 280 41.07 28.91 23.21
CA GLY A 280 41.82 28.03 24.13
C GLY A 280 41.04 27.34 25.26
N ALA A 281 39.70 27.47 25.34
CA ALA A 281 38.82 26.68 26.19
C ALA A 281 37.37 26.65 25.65
N VAL A 282 36.72 25.50 25.80
CA VAL A 282 35.26 25.31 25.67
C VAL A 282 34.57 25.92 26.90
N GLU A 283 33.58 26.81 26.69
CA GLU A 283 32.84 27.46 27.77
C GLU A 283 31.38 27.00 27.87
N ILE A 284 30.98 26.47 29.03
CA ILE A 284 29.60 26.06 29.30
C ILE A 284 28.90 27.15 30.12
N TYR A 285 27.90 27.79 29.52
CA TYR A 285 27.19 28.93 30.08
C TYR A 285 25.68 28.73 30.16
N ALA A 286 25.02 29.48 31.04
CA ALA A 286 23.58 29.39 31.27
C ALA A 286 22.75 30.02 30.13
N THR A 287 21.92 29.23 29.45
CA THR A 287 21.04 29.70 28.35
C THR A 287 19.83 30.50 28.82
N ARG A 288 19.47 30.35 30.10
CA ARG A 288 18.36 31.02 30.81
C ARG A 288 18.75 31.33 32.26
N ASN A 289 17.87 32.00 32.99
CA ASN A 289 17.99 32.08 34.45
C ASN A 289 17.63 30.70 35.07
N ILE A 290 18.37 30.28 36.08
CA ILE A 290 18.26 29.00 36.78
C ILE A 290 17.96 29.29 38.24
N GLY A 291 16.87 28.75 38.78
CA GLY A 291 16.57 28.83 40.20
C GLY A 291 17.40 27.85 41.01
N LYS A 292 17.74 28.26 42.24
CA LYS A 292 18.37 27.36 43.22
C LYS A 292 17.57 26.06 43.41
N GLY A 293 18.24 24.93 43.21
CA GLY A 293 17.70 23.57 43.31
C GLY A 293 17.29 22.94 41.98
N GLU A 294 17.35 23.67 40.87
CA GLU A 294 17.16 23.09 39.53
C GLU A 294 18.43 22.37 39.07
N GLU A 295 18.25 21.24 38.38
CA GLU A 295 19.32 20.51 37.70
C GLU A 295 19.68 21.18 36.36
N LEU A 296 20.96 21.13 35.98
CA LEU A 296 21.47 21.58 34.70
C LEU A 296 21.28 20.48 33.65
N PHE A 297 20.74 20.86 32.50
CA PHE A 297 20.61 20.00 31.33
C PHE A 297 21.24 20.60 30.07
N LEU A 298 21.96 19.75 29.35
CA LEU A 298 22.35 19.93 27.94
C LEU A 298 21.18 19.58 27.01
N ASP A 299 21.32 19.91 25.73
CA ASP A 299 20.33 19.70 24.68
C ASP A 299 20.85 18.66 23.67
N TYR A 300 20.09 17.59 23.41
CA TYR A 300 20.46 16.56 22.41
C TYR A 300 20.17 16.98 20.95
N MET A 301 19.56 18.15 20.72
CA MET A 301 18.93 18.49 19.42
C MET A 301 19.49 19.74 18.71
N GLY A 302 20.55 20.37 19.23
CA GLY A 302 21.29 21.43 18.52
C GLY A 302 20.51 22.74 18.28
N ARG A 303 20.81 23.41 17.14
CA ARG A 303 20.09 24.58 16.63
C ARG A 303 19.27 24.28 15.36
N ASP A 304 19.50 23.14 14.72
CA ASP A 304 18.93 22.81 13.41
C ASP A 304 17.94 21.65 13.50
N ARG A 305 16.68 21.91 13.13
CA ARG A 305 15.55 21.00 13.37
C ARG A 305 15.27 20.06 12.22
N ASP A 306 16.26 19.24 11.89
CA ASP A 306 16.02 18.05 11.07
C ASP A 306 15.51 16.89 11.94
N THR A 307 14.47 16.24 11.43
CA THR A 307 13.54 15.25 12.02
C THR A 307 14.14 13.95 12.63
N LYS A 308 15.45 13.87 12.90
CA LYS A 308 16.23 12.61 12.95
C LYS A 308 16.37 11.89 14.30
N HIS A 309 15.70 12.33 15.38
CA HIS A 309 15.80 11.65 16.68
C HIS A 309 14.46 11.58 17.41
N SER A 310 13.91 10.37 17.53
CA SER A 310 12.70 10.05 18.30
C SER A 310 13.02 9.32 19.62
N THR A 311 12.09 9.24 20.58
CA THR A 311 12.28 8.54 21.87
C THR A 311 12.79 7.08 21.70
N PRO A 312 12.29 6.26 20.75
CA PRO A 312 12.88 4.95 20.46
C PRO A 312 14.34 5.01 20.00
N GLU A 313 14.72 6.03 19.24
CA GLU A 313 16.08 6.19 18.71
C GLU A 313 17.05 6.77 19.73
N LEU A 314 16.59 7.66 20.62
CA LEU A 314 17.35 8.08 21.80
C LEU A 314 17.68 6.86 22.66
N LEU A 315 16.74 5.93 22.83
CA LEU A 315 17.00 4.66 23.49
C LEU A 315 18.00 3.80 22.70
N ARG A 316 17.82 3.63 21.39
CA ARG A 316 18.69 2.81 20.52
C ARG A 316 20.15 3.31 20.48
N ASN A 317 20.32 4.63 20.37
CA ASN A 317 21.61 5.26 20.09
C ASN A 317 22.32 5.74 21.37
N PHE A 318 21.58 6.14 22.41
CA PHE A 318 22.13 6.78 23.61
C PHE A 318 21.70 6.09 24.93
N GLY A 319 20.77 5.12 24.88
CA GLY A 319 20.50 4.22 26.00
C GLY A 319 19.60 4.75 27.11
N PHE A 320 18.96 5.90 26.91
CA PHE A 320 18.02 6.48 27.87
C PHE A 320 16.63 6.70 27.26
N VAL A 321 15.65 6.95 28.13
CA VAL A 321 14.30 7.39 27.74
C VAL A 321 14.11 8.77 28.31
N GLU A 322 13.83 9.75 27.46
CA GLU A 322 13.62 11.14 27.85
C GLU A 322 12.40 11.31 28.76
N ASP A 323 12.36 12.39 29.52
CA ASP A 323 11.14 12.82 30.23
C ASP A 323 10.19 13.53 29.26
N TYR A 324 8.91 13.62 29.62
CA TYR A 324 7.96 14.41 28.83
C TYR A 324 8.37 15.88 28.69
N PRO A 325 8.11 16.51 27.52
CA PRO A 325 7.64 15.94 26.26
C PRO A 325 8.52 14.87 25.59
N GLN A 326 7.89 13.79 25.13
CA GLN A 326 8.51 12.67 24.40
C GLN A 326 8.08 12.68 22.94
N ARG A 327 9.01 12.48 21.98
CA ARG A 327 8.67 12.38 20.55
C ARG A 327 8.59 10.93 20.09
N TRP A 328 7.39 10.50 19.70
CA TRP A 328 7.17 9.17 19.15
C TRP A 328 7.08 9.21 17.64
N VAL A 329 7.88 8.33 17.02
CA VAL A 329 7.82 7.98 15.60
C VAL A 329 7.57 6.48 15.60
N LEU A 330 6.39 6.07 15.11
CA LEU A 330 5.94 4.67 15.17
C LEU A 330 5.69 4.17 13.74
N PRO A 331 6.13 2.94 13.40
CA PRO A 331 5.92 2.40 12.06
C PRO A 331 4.43 2.11 11.82
N VAL A 332 3.97 2.48 10.64
CA VAL A 332 2.72 2.01 10.05
C VAL A 332 3.01 0.68 9.35
N PRO A 333 2.14 -0.34 9.43
CA PRO A 333 2.31 -1.53 8.61
C PRO A 333 2.13 -1.12 7.16
N GLN A 334 3.19 -1.23 6.36
CA GLN A 334 3.05 -1.12 4.91
C GLN A 334 2.05 -2.20 4.46
N ARG A 335 0.90 -1.77 3.92
CA ARG A 335 0.09 -2.65 3.08
C ARG A 335 0.95 -3.14 1.92
N ARG A 336 0.64 -4.33 1.41
CA ARG A 336 1.21 -4.80 0.15
C ARG A 336 0.56 -4.16 -1.08
N SER A 337 -0.47 -3.33 -0.87
CA SER A 337 -1.12 -2.52 -1.89
C SER A 337 -0.19 -1.38 -2.32
N ASN A 338 0.01 -1.24 -3.62
CA ASN A 338 0.67 -0.06 -4.22
C ASN A 338 -0.33 1.07 -4.51
N THR A 339 -1.63 0.84 -4.31
CA THR A 339 -2.63 1.91 -4.24
C THR A 339 -2.37 2.74 -2.97
N ASP A 340 -2.03 4.02 -3.20
CA ASP A 340 -1.70 5.06 -2.22
C ASP A 340 -0.43 4.91 -1.36
N ALA A 341 0.53 4.10 -1.80
CA ALA A 341 1.90 4.08 -1.24
C ALA A 341 2.67 5.43 -1.38
N ASN A 342 2.12 6.41 -2.12
CA ASN A 342 2.68 7.77 -2.25
C ASN A 342 2.13 8.77 -1.21
N ASN A 343 1.12 8.42 -0.41
CA ASN A 343 0.49 9.35 0.55
C ASN A 343 0.27 8.80 1.96
N VAL A 344 0.28 7.47 2.15
CA VAL A 344 0.40 6.89 3.49
C VAL A 344 1.85 7.05 3.97
N PRO A 345 2.12 7.74 5.08
CA PRO A 345 3.49 7.81 5.61
C PRO A 345 3.88 6.46 6.24
N ASP A 346 5.10 6.00 5.97
CA ASP A 346 5.69 4.82 6.60
C ASP A 346 5.70 4.90 8.14
N GLU A 347 5.69 6.12 8.69
CA GLU A 347 5.82 6.39 10.11
C GLU A 347 4.86 7.51 10.57
N ILE A 348 4.17 7.28 11.69
CA ILE A 348 3.35 8.31 12.36
C ILE A 348 4.18 9.04 13.42
N SER A 349 4.18 10.37 13.36
CA SER A 349 4.99 11.24 14.22
C SER A 349 4.15 12.13 15.13
N PHE A 350 4.38 12.07 16.45
CA PHE A 350 3.71 12.91 17.44
C PHE A 350 4.51 13.15 18.73
N ASP A 351 4.31 14.30 19.38
CA ASP A 351 4.83 14.57 20.72
C ASP A 351 3.76 14.20 21.79
N VAL A 352 4.17 13.51 22.86
CA VAL A 352 3.35 13.27 24.06
C VAL A 352 3.78 14.24 25.17
N LEU A 353 2.83 14.98 25.72
CA LEU A 353 3.02 16.06 26.71
C LEU A 353 2.38 15.67 28.04
N GLU A 354 3.10 15.81 29.14
CA GLU A 354 2.52 15.65 30.48
C GLU A 354 1.88 16.95 30.98
N VAL A 355 0.62 16.88 31.39
CA VAL A 355 -0.07 18.01 32.03
C VAL A 355 0.38 18.12 33.49
N ARG A 356 0.50 19.36 33.99
CA ARG A 356 1.13 19.77 35.29
C ARG A 356 0.74 19.05 36.59
N ASP A 357 -0.16 18.06 36.56
CA ASP A 357 -0.57 17.25 37.71
C ASP A 357 -0.21 15.75 37.58
N GLY A 358 0.47 15.34 36.50
CA GLY A 358 0.87 13.94 36.26
C GLY A 358 -0.30 12.98 36.02
N SER A 359 -1.52 13.49 35.86
CA SER A 359 -2.75 12.69 35.74
C SER A 359 -3.31 12.59 34.33
N ARG A 360 -2.70 13.30 33.36
CA ARG A 360 -3.13 13.40 31.97
C ARG A 360 -1.96 13.64 31.04
N TYR A 361 -2.01 12.98 29.91
CA TYR A 361 -1.17 13.24 28.75
C TYR A 361 -1.97 13.94 27.64
N GLU A 362 -1.32 14.81 26.88
CA GLU A 362 -1.84 15.50 25.70
C GLU A 362 -0.96 15.15 24.50
N VAL A 363 -1.56 14.86 23.34
CA VAL A 363 -0.82 14.58 22.11
C VAL A 363 -0.78 15.81 21.22
N ARG A 364 0.40 16.08 20.63
CA ARG A 364 0.60 17.05 19.58
C ARG A 364 1.14 16.34 18.34
N TRP A 365 0.29 16.18 17.34
CA TRP A 365 0.68 15.62 16.05
C TRP A 365 1.68 16.52 15.33
N ILE A 366 2.66 15.93 14.65
CA ILE A 366 3.63 16.68 13.82
C ILE A 366 2.96 17.11 12.52
N ASP A 367 2.20 16.21 11.90
CA ASP A 367 1.20 16.52 10.87
C ASP A 367 -0.22 16.45 11.49
N PRO A 368 -0.96 17.56 11.59
CA PRO A 368 -2.30 17.57 12.17
C PRO A 368 -3.39 16.88 11.31
N SER A 369 -3.14 16.67 10.02
CA SER A 369 -4.11 16.12 9.07
C SER A 369 -4.08 14.60 9.01
N MET A 370 -2.88 14.04 9.06
CA MET A 370 -2.58 12.63 8.82
C MET A 370 -3.38 11.61 9.69
N PRO A 371 -3.59 11.79 11.01
CA PRO A 371 -4.29 10.79 11.84
C PRO A 371 -5.80 10.69 11.58
N LEU A 372 -6.36 11.61 10.79
CA LEU A 372 -7.80 11.69 10.47
C LEU A 372 -8.10 11.31 9.02
N ILE A 373 -7.08 11.23 8.16
CA ILE A 373 -7.22 10.85 6.74
C ILE A 373 -7.23 9.32 6.57
N PHE A 374 -6.58 8.58 7.47
CA PHE A 374 -6.33 7.14 7.32
C PHE A 374 -6.98 6.31 8.44
N GLY A 375 -8.20 5.80 8.23
CA GLY A 375 -8.95 5.03 9.23
C GLY A 375 -8.17 3.83 9.82
N PHE A 376 -7.49 3.08 8.97
CA PHE A 376 -6.68 1.91 9.36
C PHE A 376 -5.51 2.24 10.32
N VAL A 377 -5.03 3.50 10.35
CA VAL A 377 -3.98 3.92 11.30
C VAL A 377 -4.52 3.86 12.74
N VAL A 378 -5.81 4.15 12.93
CA VAL A 378 -6.48 4.05 14.23
C VAL A 378 -6.57 2.60 14.69
N GLU A 379 -6.95 1.69 13.80
CA GLU A 379 -7.02 0.25 14.09
C GLU A 379 -5.65 -0.34 14.41
N HIS A 380 -4.61 0.01 13.65
CA HIS A 380 -3.23 -0.39 13.93
C HIS A 380 -2.76 0.11 15.30
N LEU A 381 -3.01 1.38 15.63
CA LEU A 381 -2.69 1.94 16.95
C LEU A 381 -3.40 1.19 18.09
N GLN A 382 -4.67 0.81 17.91
CA GLN A 382 -5.44 0.02 18.90
C GLN A 382 -4.94 -1.43 19.03
N LYS A 383 -4.57 -2.05 17.91
CA LYS A 383 -3.98 -3.40 17.86
C LYS A 383 -2.65 -3.45 18.59
N GLU A 384 -1.77 -2.49 18.32
CA GLU A 384 -0.48 -2.37 19.01
C GLU A 384 -0.62 -1.96 20.49
N GLN A 385 -1.56 -1.08 20.84
CA GLN A 385 -1.90 -0.79 22.24
C GLN A 385 -2.26 -2.08 23.00
N THR A 386 -3.10 -2.93 22.39
CA THR A 386 -3.51 -4.21 22.96
C THR A 386 -2.31 -5.16 23.10
N ARG A 387 -1.49 -5.30 22.04
CA ARG A 387 -0.27 -6.12 22.06
C ARG A 387 0.69 -5.70 23.17
N ILE A 388 0.95 -4.40 23.32
CA ILE A 388 1.85 -3.88 24.36
C ILE A 388 1.27 -4.13 25.76
N ALA A 389 -0.03 -3.93 25.97
CA ALA A 389 -0.68 -4.22 27.25
C ALA A 389 -0.58 -5.71 27.64
N GLU A 390 -0.75 -6.63 26.69
CA GLU A 390 -0.61 -8.08 26.92
C GLU A 390 0.82 -8.51 27.31
N LEU A 391 1.84 -7.70 27.03
CA LEU A 391 3.22 -7.96 27.44
C LEU A 391 3.50 -7.66 28.92
N GLU A 392 2.59 -7.00 29.66
CA GLU A 392 2.81 -6.62 31.07
C GLU A 392 3.37 -7.77 31.95
N PRO A 393 2.83 -9.01 31.90
CA PRO A 393 3.33 -10.11 32.73
C PRO A 393 4.77 -10.52 32.37
N LEU A 394 5.09 -10.53 31.06
CA LEU A 394 6.41 -10.90 30.56
C LEU A 394 7.45 -9.83 30.90
N VAL A 395 7.08 -8.55 30.80
CA VAL A 395 7.93 -7.43 31.20
C VAL A 395 8.17 -7.47 32.70
N ALA A 396 7.15 -7.67 33.53
CA ALA A 396 7.28 -7.78 34.97
C ALA A 396 8.15 -8.96 35.42
N GLU A 397 7.99 -10.14 34.81
CA GLU A 397 8.84 -11.31 35.08
C GLU A 397 10.30 -11.07 34.66
N THR A 398 10.51 -10.60 33.42
CA THR A 398 11.85 -10.49 32.84
C THR A 398 12.65 -9.36 33.48
N THR A 399 12.07 -8.17 33.68
CA THR A 399 12.74 -7.03 34.35
C THR A 399 13.23 -7.37 35.75
N GLY A 400 12.51 -8.22 36.49
CA GLY A 400 12.94 -8.73 37.79
C GLY A 400 14.27 -9.51 37.77
N SER A 401 14.67 -10.02 36.61
CA SER A 401 15.95 -10.72 36.39
C SER A 401 17.06 -9.84 35.79
N LEU A 402 16.74 -8.64 35.27
CA LEU A 402 17.72 -7.76 34.62
C LEU A 402 18.61 -7.01 35.63
N PRO A 403 19.84 -6.61 35.23
CA PRO A 403 20.68 -5.63 35.95
C PRO A 403 19.94 -4.31 36.23
N PRO A 404 20.32 -3.54 37.27
CA PRO A 404 19.57 -2.33 37.68
C PRO A 404 19.36 -1.30 36.56
N GLY A 405 20.41 -0.95 35.80
CA GLY A 405 20.31 0.01 34.68
C GLY A 405 19.38 -0.48 33.56
N GLU A 406 19.61 -1.70 33.05
CA GLU A 406 18.73 -2.31 32.03
C GLU A 406 17.27 -2.38 32.50
N ARG A 407 17.05 -2.74 33.77
CA ARG A 407 15.73 -2.85 34.38
C ARG A 407 15.01 -1.51 34.41
N GLU A 408 15.66 -0.46 34.88
CA GLU A 408 15.05 0.87 34.99
C GLU A 408 14.74 1.44 33.60
N THR A 409 15.69 1.40 32.67
CA THR A 409 15.51 1.93 31.31
C THR A 409 14.42 1.17 30.55
N VAL A 410 14.41 -0.17 30.57
CA VAL A 410 13.36 -0.95 29.89
C VAL A 410 11.99 -0.74 30.54
N ALA A 411 11.92 -0.63 31.87
CA ALA A 411 10.66 -0.34 32.55
C ALA A 411 10.15 1.07 32.26
N LYS A 412 11.03 2.09 32.17
CA LYS A 412 10.67 3.45 31.75
C LYS A 412 10.16 3.42 30.30
N TYR A 413 10.89 2.76 29.39
CA TYR A 413 10.51 2.65 27.98
C TYR A 413 9.15 2.00 27.77
N TYR A 414 8.92 0.83 28.39
CA TYR A 414 7.66 0.10 28.29
C TYR A 414 6.45 0.94 28.73
N ARG A 415 6.57 1.63 29.88
CA ARG A 415 5.51 2.51 30.40
C ARG A 415 5.27 3.69 29.46
N SER A 416 6.33 4.32 28.98
CA SER A 416 6.25 5.47 28.06
C SER A 416 5.63 5.09 26.72
N LEU A 417 5.96 3.91 26.16
CA LEU A 417 5.36 3.38 24.94
C LEU A 417 3.86 3.08 25.11
N LEU A 418 3.47 2.47 26.24
CA LEU A 418 2.06 2.20 26.56
C LEU A 418 1.26 3.51 26.68
N VAL A 419 1.82 4.52 27.36
CA VAL A 419 1.24 5.87 27.45
C VAL A 419 1.15 6.53 26.08
N ALA A 420 2.15 6.37 25.22
CA ALA A 420 2.13 6.95 23.87
C ALA A 420 0.99 6.38 23.01
N TYR A 421 0.80 5.06 23.01
CA TYR A 421 -0.33 4.43 22.33
C TYR A 421 -1.68 4.85 22.93
N GLU A 422 -1.85 4.83 24.25
CA GLU A 422 -3.10 5.22 24.92
C GLU A 422 -3.44 6.70 24.66
N ALA A 423 -2.45 7.59 24.72
CA ALA A 423 -2.63 9.01 24.47
C ALA A 423 -2.95 9.29 22.99
N ALA A 424 -2.31 8.59 22.05
CA ALA A 424 -2.57 8.72 20.61
C ALA A 424 -4.00 8.30 20.26
N VAL A 425 -4.42 7.09 20.66
CA VAL A 425 -5.79 6.58 20.43
C VAL A 425 -6.82 7.52 21.08
N GLY A 426 -6.59 7.94 22.33
CA GLY A 426 -7.48 8.87 23.02
C GLY A 426 -7.56 10.27 22.40
N ALA A 427 -6.49 10.72 21.73
CA ALA A 427 -6.47 12.00 21.02
C ALA A 427 -7.24 11.92 19.69
N ILE A 428 -7.11 10.82 18.93
CA ILE A 428 -7.86 10.61 17.69
C ILE A 428 -9.35 10.46 17.99
N GLN A 429 -9.74 9.60 18.95
CA GLN A 429 -11.13 9.43 19.34
C GLN A 429 -11.80 10.76 19.72
N LYS A 430 -11.09 11.59 20.49
CA LYS A 430 -11.58 12.93 20.89
C LYS A 430 -11.68 13.92 19.72
N ALA A 431 -10.92 13.73 18.65
CA ALA A 431 -11.05 14.51 17.42
C ALA A 431 -12.24 14.04 16.58
N MET A 432 -12.44 12.71 16.49
CA MET A 432 -13.63 12.09 15.87
C MET A 432 -14.92 12.54 16.56
N ASP A 433 -14.94 12.60 17.90
CA ASP A 433 -16.08 13.09 18.71
C ASP A 433 -16.48 14.57 18.44
N VAL A 434 -15.64 15.35 17.74
CA VAL A 434 -15.87 16.78 17.43
C VAL A 434 -16.30 17.00 15.97
N LEU A 435 -15.98 16.06 15.08
CA LEU A 435 -16.60 16.02 13.76
C LEU A 435 -18.09 15.68 13.92
N PRO A 436 -19.00 16.17 13.04
CA PRO A 436 -20.29 15.52 12.92
C PRO A 436 -20.03 14.05 12.63
N ALA A 437 -20.61 13.15 13.43
CA ALA A 437 -20.34 11.73 13.28
C ALA A 437 -20.53 11.36 11.79
N PRO A 438 -19.50 10.78 11.12
CA PRO A 438 -19.83 9.97 9.96
C PRO A 438 -20.88 8.97 10.46
N GLU A 439 -21.93 8.73 9.67
CA GLU A 439 -22.80 7.60 9.96
C GLU A 439 -21.87 6.39 10.08
N GLU A 440 -22.02 5.59 11.15
CA GLU A 440 -21.18 4.40 11.37
C GLU A 440 -21.41 3.47 10.18
N ASN A 441 -20.60 3.60 9.14
CA ASN A 441 -20.67 2.82 7.93
C ASN A 441 -19.97 1.50 8.26
N PRO A 442 -20.69 0.37 8.39
CA PRO A 442 -20.06 -0.91 8.74
C PRO A 442 -19.33 -1.53 7.54
N GLY A 443 -19.29 -0.83 6.39
CA GLY A 443 -18.94 -1.34 5.07
C GLY A 443 -17.47 -1.73 4.85
N ASP A 444 -16.55 -1.34 5.74
CA ASP A 444 -15.11 -1.66 5.62
C ASP A 444 -14.77 -3.14 5.93
N GLN A 445 -15.76 -4.02 6.02
CA GLN A 445 -15.56 -5.47 6.02
C GLN A 445 -16.59 -6.14 5.10
N PHE A 446 -16.14 -6.70 3.97
CA PHE A 446 -16.86 -7.77 3.26
C PHE A 446 -16.86 -9.04 4.13
N MET A 447 -17.63 -9.05 5.21
CA MET A 447 -17.68 -10.17 6.15
C MET A 447 -18.62 -11.25 5.63
N ALA A 448 -17.99 -12.31 5.14
CA ALA A 448 -18.65 -13.61 5.04
C ALA A 448 -19.22 -14.06 6.41
N CYS A 449 -20.13 -15.03 6.40
CA CYS A 449 -20.82 -15.51 7.61
C CYS A 449 -19.90 -16.11 8.69
N GLU A 450 -18.64 -16.35 8.32
CA GLU A 450 -17.58 -16.88 9.16
C GLU A 450 -16.30 -16.10 8.82
N ASP A 451 -15.37 -16.01 9.77
CA ASP A 451 -14.09 -15.33 9.62
C ASP A 451 -13.37 -15.77 8.33
N PHE A 452 -12.96 -14.81 7.52
CA PHE A 452 -12.46 -15.07 6.18
C PHE A 452 -11.20 -15.95 6.20
N GLU A 453 -10.29 -15.67 7.14
CA GLU A 453 -9.08 -16.47 7.36
C GLU A 453 -9.41 -17.92 7.76
N ALA A 454 -10.56 -18.15 8.41
CA ALA A 454 -11.02 -19.48 8.80
C ALA A 454 -11.68 -20.24 7.64
N LEU A 455 -12.52 -19.58 6.83
CA LEU A 455 -13.20 -20.19 5.67
C LEU A 455 -12.22 -20.70 4.60
N TYR A 456 -11.07 -20.01 4.46
CA TYR A 456 -10.06 -20.24 3.44
C TYR A 456 -8.72 -20.74 4.01
N ALA A 457 -8.73 -21.26 5.24
CA ALA A 457 -7.55 -21.82 5.91
C ALA A 457 -6.93 -23.00 5.15
N GLU A 458 -5.59 -23.08 5.16
CA GLU A 458 -4.83 -24.22 4.60
C GLU A 458 -5.23 -25.56 5.24
N GLU A 459 -5.64 -25.57 6.51
CA GLU A 459 -6.07 -26.77 7.23
C GLU A 459 -7.31 -27.43 6.59
N ASP A 460 -8.20 -26.63 6.00
CA ASP A 460 -9.37 -27.09 5.24
C ASP A 460 -9.08 -27.37 3.75
N GLY A 461 -7.81 -27.24 3.34
CA GLY A 461 -7.30 -27.64 2.03
C GLY A 461 -7.44 -26.59 0.94
N TRP A 462 -7.73 -25.34 1.29
CA TRP A 462 -7.55 -24.21 0.40
C TRP A 462 -6.07 -23.88 0.24
N LYS A 463 -5.65 -23.44 -0.95
CA LYS A 463 -4.27 -23.04 -1.25
C LYS A 463 -4.27 -21.89 -2.24
N LEU A 464 -3.41 -20.90 -2.03
CA LEU A 464 -3.07 -19.92 -3.06
C LEU A 464 -2.39 -20.67 -4.24
N THR A 465 -3.01 -20.67 -5.41
CA THR A 465 -2.49 -21.34 -6.62
C THR A 465 -1.91 -20.37 -7.64
N HIS A 466 -2.41 -19.14 -7.67
CA HIS A 466 -1.83 -18.04 -8.42
C HIS A 466 -1.95 -16.77 -7.58
N GLY A 467 -0.92 -15.93 -7.63
CA GLY A 467 -0.96 -14.61 -7.03
C GLY A 467 -0.12 -13.63 -7.84
N SER A 468 -0.67 -12.44 -8.03
CA SER A 468 -0.13 -11.43 -8.93
C SER A 468 -0.56 -10.04 -8.51
N TYR A 469 0.12 -9.01 -9.02
CA TYR A 469 -0.26 -7.62 -8.81
C TYR A 469 -0.29 -6.94 -10.19
N SER A 470 -1.44 -6.37 -10.56
CA SER A 470 -1.61 -5.64 -11.82
C SER A 470 -1.09 -4.21 -11.68
N SER A 471 -1.46 -3.29 -12.57
CA SER A 471 -1.19 -1.87 -12.36
C SER A 471 -2.17 -1.21 -11.37
N HIS A 472 -3.26 -1.91 -11.05
CA HIS A 472 -4.41 -1.38 -10.33
C HIS A 472 -4.60 -2.06 -8.96
N GLN A 473 -4.41 -3.38 -8.89
CA GLN A 473 -4.80 -4.19 -7.75
C GLN A 473 -4.03 -5.52 -7.64
N GLY A 474 -3.95 -6.07 -6.43
CA GLY A 474 -3.58 -7.46 -6.17
C GLY A 474 -4.66 -8.41 -6.66
N VAL A 475 -4.25 -9.48 -7.37
CA VAL A 475 -5.13 -10.48 -7.99
C VAL A 475 -4.65 -11.87 -7.60
N ASP A 476 -5.37 -12.51 -6.68
CA ASP A 476 -5.03 -13.81 -6.07
C ASP A 476 -6.12 -14.86 -6.34
N TYR A 477 -5.72 -16.11 -6.54
CA TYR A 477 -6.61 -17.26 -6.76
C TYR A 477 -6.34 -18.36 -5.74
N TYR A 478 -7.35 -18.68 -4.94
CA TYR A 478 -7.32 -19.80 -4.00
C TYR A 478 -8.12 -20.97 -4.56
N SER A 479 -7.57 -22.18 -4.57
CA SER A 479 -8.30 -23.39 -4.98
C SER A 479 -8.41 -24.43 -3.87
N ASN A 480 -9.43 -25.29 -3.96
CA ASN A 480 -9.62 -26.42 -3.06
C ASN A 480 -9.99 -27.68 -3.85
N GLU A 481 -9.01 -28.55 -4.05
CA GLU A 481 -9.13 -29.83 -4.78
C GLU A 481 -10.29 -30.71 -4.26
N LYS A 482 -10.56 -30.70 -2.95
CA LYS A 482 -11.61 -31.53 -2.34
C LYS A 482 -13.01 -30.96 -2.55
N LYS A 483 -13.13 -29.64 -2.65
CA LYS A 483 -14.40 -28.93 -2.90
C LYS A 483 -14.68 -28.76 -4.41
N LYS A 484 -13.68 -28.99 -5.27
CA LYS A 484 -13.72 -28.69 -6.72
C LYS A 484 -14.12 -27.23 -6.97
N ASP A 485 -13.37 -26.32 -6.37
CA ASP A 485 -13.69 -24.89 -6.34
C ASP A 485 -12.43 -24.02 -6.45
N VAL A 486 -12.62 -22.82 -7.00
CA VAL A 486 -11.62 -21.76 -7.15
C VAL A 486 -12.29 -20.44 -6.81
N CYS A 487 -11.59 -19.58 -6.09
CA CYS A 487 -12.05 -18.26 -5.69
C CYS A 487 -11.03 -17.18 -6.07
N LEU A 488 -11.52 -16.10 -6.68
CA LEU A 488 -10.81 -14.89 -7.07
C LEU A 488 -10.87 -13.85 -5.93
N PHE A 489 -9.72 -13.24 -5.68
CA PHE A 489 -9.52 -12.17 -4.73
C PHE A 489 -8.95 -10.94 -5.40
N LEU A 490 -9.49 -9.78 -5.06
CA LEU A 490 -9.03 -8.46 -5.49
C LEU A 490 -8.76 -7.62 -4.23
N GLU A 491 -7.52 -7.13 -4.05
CA GLU A 491 -7.07 -6.44 -2.81
C GLU A 491 -7.47 -7.17 -1.52
N GLU A 492 -7.19 -8.48 -1.45
CA GLU A 492 -7.53 -9.38 -0.34
C GLU A 492 -9.05 -9.62 -0.11
N TYR A 493 -9.94 -8.94 -0.83
CA TYR A 493 -11.40 -9.16 -0.79
C TYR A 493 -11.86 -10.27 -1.74
N LEU A 494 -12.80 -11.11 -1.29
CA LEU A 494 -13.38 -12.16 -2.14
C LEU A 494 -14.35 -11.58 -3.17
N HIS A 495 -13.95 -11.62 -4.43
CA HIS A 495 -14.77 -11.12 -5.53
C HIS A 495 -15.72 -12.18 -6.09
N ALA A 496 -15.25 -13.42 -6.31
CA ALA A 496 -16.08 -14.51 -6.83
C ALA A 496 -15.51 -15.90 -6.49
N CYS A 497 -16.37 -16.92 -6.43
CA CYS A 497 -16.01 -18.34 -6.46
C CYS A 497 -16.78 -19.07 -7.56
N ILE A 498 -16.22 -20.16 -8.09
CA ILE A 498 -16.96 -21.03 -9.03
C ILE A 498 -18.22 -21.59 -8.34
N SER A 499 -18.13 -21.96 -7.06
CA SER A 499 -19.27 -22.51 -6.31
C SER A 499 -20.37 -21.51 -5.94
N ASN A 500 -20.02 -20.22 -5.73
CA ASN A 500 -20.98 -19.18 -5.37
C ASN A 500 -21.55 -18.46 -6.60
N ARG A 501 -20.89 -18.53 -7.77
CA ARG A 501 -21.26 -17.89 -9.04
C ARG A 501 -22.77 -17.80 -9.37
N PRO A 502 -23.62 -18.84 -9.26
CA PRO A 502 -25.06 -18.71 -9.52
C PRO A 502 -25.77 -17.70 -8.62
N HIS A 503 -25.31 -17.56 -7.39
CA HIS A 503 -26.02 -16.82 -6.34
C HIS A 503 -25.88 -15.31 -6.50
N TYR A 504 -24.81 -14.84 -7.15
CA TYR A 504 -24.62 -13.44 -7.51
C TYR A 504 -25.04 -13.22 -8.97
N HIS A 505 -24.28 -13.77 -9.93
CA HIS A 505 -24.38 -13.42 -11.36
C HIS A 505 -25.71 -13.78 -12.03
N GLU A 506 -26.30 -14.95 -11.76
CA GLU A 506 -27.62 -15.29 -12.35
C GLU A 506 -28.69 -14.33 -11.84
N VAL A 507 -28.65 -13.96 -10.55
CA VAL A 507 -29.61 -12.99 -9.99
C VAL A 507 -29.37 -11.62 -10.58
N PHE A 508 -28.12 -11.15 -10.54
CA PHE A 508 -27.76 -9.79 -10.94
C PHE A 508 -28.09 -9.49 -12.41
N VAL A 509 -27.92 -10.47 -13.30
CA VAL A 509 -28.26 -10.34 -14.73
C VAL A 509 -29.72 -10.72 -15.03
N HIS A 510 -30.21 -11.86 -14.55
CA HIS A 510 -31.53 -12.36 -14.98
C HIS A 510 -32.69 -11.76 -14.18
N TYR A 511 -32.49 -11.33 -12.92
CA TYR A 511 -33.53 -10.68 -12.12
C TYR A 511 -34.07 -9.38 -12.76
N PRO A 512 -33.24 -8.37 -13.09
CA PRO A 512 -33.73 -7.19 -13.81
C PRO A 512 -34.25 -7.55 -15.20
N ALA A 513 -33.59 -8.46 -15.92
CA ALA A 513 -33.98 -8.84 -17.26
C ALA A 513 -35.36 -9.51 -17.38
N TYR A 514 -35.86 -10.15 -16.32
CA TYR A 514 -37.24 -10.64 -16.28
C TYR A 514 -38.28 -9.51 -16.45
N PHE A 515 -37.95 -8.25 -16.18
CA PHE A 515 -38.86 -7.12 -16.43
C PHE A 515 -38.75 -6.55 -17.87
N LEU A 516 -37.83 -7.09 -18.69
CA LEU A 516 -37.67 -6.77 -20.11
C LEU A 516 -38.34 -7.84 -20.98
N GLU A 517 -39.04 -7.43 -22.04
CA GLU A 517 -39.62 -8.37 -23.02
C GLU A 517 -38.58 -8.93 -24.00
N LYS A 518 -37.38 -8.33 -24.01
CA LYS A 518 -36.20 -8.71 -24.81
C LYS A 518 -34.94 -8.16 -24.16
N VAL A 519 -33.81 -8.82 -24.41
CA VAL A 519 -32.47 -8.34 -24.05
C VAL A 519 -31.63 -8.30 -25.33
N GLU A 520 -31.70 -7.20 -26.08
CA GLU A 520 -30.99 -7.05 -27.36
C GLU A 520 -29.65 -6.33 -27.16
N ARG A 521 -29.58 -5.33 -26.26
CA ARG A 521 -28.35 -4.54 -26.03
C ARG A 521 -28.05 -4.42 -24.53
N VAL A 522 -26.87 -4.85 -24.11
CA VAL A 522 -26.43 -4.81 -22.71
C VAL A 522 -25.12 -4.02 -22.54
N LEU A 523 -25.04 -3.19 -21.50
CA LEU A 523 -23.80 -2.55 -21.05
C LEU A 523 -23.47 -3.11 -19.68
N PHE A 524 -22.20 -3.43 -19.41
CA PHE A 524 -21.72 -3.66 -18.06
C PHE A 524 -20.45 -2.85 -17.77
N ILE A 525 -20.31 -2.41 -16.52
CA ILE A 525 -19.16 -1.66 -16.00
C ILE A 525 -18.58 -2.46 -14.83
N GLY A 526 -17.28 -2.74 -14.84
CA GLY A 526 -16.65 -3.76 -14.01
C GLY A 526 -16.87 -5.16 -14.59
N GLY A 527 -17.09 -6.16 -13.73
CA GLY A 527 -17.35 -7.54 -14.16
C GLY A 527 -16.14 -8.22 -14.79
N GLY A 528 -14.93 -7.86 -14.37
CA GLY A 528 -13.66 -8.38 -14.87
C GLY A 528 -13.50 -9.90 -14.80
N ASP A 529 -14.26 -10.60 -13.95
CA ASP A 529 -14.27 -12.07 -13.94
C ASP A 529 -14.97 -12.71 -15.16
N SER A 530 -15.58 -11.89 -16.03
CA SER A 530 -16.38 -12.24 -17.22
C SER A 530 -17.66 -13.04 -16.93
N MET A 531 -18.11 -13.11 -15.69
CA MET A 531 -19.32 -13.86 -15.32
C MET A 531 -20.60 -13.13 -15.73
N VAL A 532 -20.68 -11.80 -15.57
CA VAL A 532 -21.78 -10.99 -16.11
C VAL A 532 -21.94 -11.22 -17.61
N LEU A 533 -20.83 -11.21 -18.36
CA LEU A 533 -20.81 -11.50 -19.79
C LEU A 533 -21.33 -12.91 -20.10
N HIS A 534 -20.91 -13.94 -19.35
CA HIS A 534 -21.39 -15.31 -19.54
C HIS A 534 -22.91 -15.44 -19.36
N GLU A 535 -23.48 -14.80 -18.35
CA GLU A 535 -24.93 -14.82 -18.13
C GLU A 535 -25.69 -14.04 -19.22
N VAL A 536 -25.14 -12.92 -19.70
CA VAL A 536 -25.68 -12.13 -20.82
C VAL A 536 -25.62 -12.90 -22.15
N LEU A 537 -24.61 -13.73 -22.38
CA LEU A 537 -24.50 -14.53 -23.61
C LEU A 537 -25.55 -15.66 -23.72
N LYS A 538 -26.31 -15.94 -22.65
CA LYS A 538 -27.44 -16.90 -22.67
C LYS A 538 -28.68 -16.38 -23.45
N TYR A 539 -28.78 -15.09 -23.76
CA TYR A 539 -29.92 -14.53 -24.49
C TYR A 539 -29.76 -14.69 -26.01
N ASP A 540 -30.62 -15.49 -26.65
CA ASP A 540 -30.65 -15.71 -28.10
C ASP A 540 -30.79 -14.39 -28.90
N GLU A 541 -31.62 -13.47 -28.41
CA GLU A 541 -31.88 -12.16 -29.03
C GLU A 541 -30.75 -11.12 -28.89
N LEU A 542 -29.66 -11.41 -28.17
CA LEU A 542 -28.57 -10.46 -27.95
C LEU A 542 -27.96 -9.99 -29.29
N GLU A 543 -27.89 -8.69 -29.51
CA GLU A 543 -27.28 -8.03 -30.67
C GLU A 543 -25.92 -7.40 -30.32
N LEU A 544 -25.78 -6.81 -29.13
CA LEU A 544 -24.54 -6.22 -28.62
C LEU A 544 -24.45 -6.34 -27.09
N VAL A 545 -23.28 -6.67 -26.58
CA VAL A 545 -22.88 -6.46 -25.19
C VAL A 545 -21.56 -5.67 -25.15
N VAL A 546 -21.52 -4.61 -24.35
CA VAL A 546 -20.34 -3.76 -24.12
C VAL A 546 -19.89 -3.94 -22.68
N GLY A 547 -18.60 -4.24 -22.48
CA GLY A 547 -17.96 -4.30 -21.17
C GLY A 547 -16.93 -3.17 -21.02
N LEU A 548 -17.05 -2.37 -19.95
CA LEU A 548 -16.06 -1.37 -19.54
C LEU A 548 -15.34 -1.90 -18.30
N GLU A 549 -14.05 -2.20 -18.39
CA GLU A 549 -13.27 -2.78 -17.30
C GLU A 549 -11.93 -2.05 -17.18
N LEU A 550 -11.53 -1.70 -15.96
CA LEU A 550 -10.28 -1.02 -15.70
C LEU A 550 -9.08 -1.94 -15.95
N ASP A 551 -9.18 -3.20 -15.52
CA ASP A 551 -8.05 -4.12 -15.42
C ASP A 551 -8.18 -5.37 -16.31
N GLN A 552 -7.59 -5.30 -17.50
CA GLN A 552 -7.50 -6.43 -18.43
C GLN A 552 -6.81 -7.67 -17.82
N HIS A 553 -5.95 -7.51 -16.81
CA HIS A 553 -5.28 -8.64 -16.15
C HIS A 553 -6.27 -9.50 -15.37
N VAL A 554 -7.30 -8.92 -14.74
CA VAL A 554 -8.39 -9.67 -14.10
C VAL A 554 -9.13 -10.52 -15.13
N VAL A 555 -9.46 -9.95 -16.30
CA VAL A 555 -10.16 -10.65 -17.39
C VAL A 555 -9.38 -11.86 -17.92
N ARG A 556 -8.08 -11.70 -18.19
CA ARG A 556 -7.26 -12.81 -18.71
C ARG A 556 -6.95 -13.84 -17.63
N SER A 557 -6.63 -13.41 -16.41
CA SER A 557 -6.36 -14.34 -15.31
C SER A 557 -7.61 -15.15 -14.92
N SER A 558 -8.81 -14.57 -15.03
CA SER A 558 -10.07 -15.28 -14.75
C SER A 558 -10.32 -16.39 -15.77
N PHE A 559 -10.03 -16.15 -17.05
CA PHE A 559 -10.01 -17.22 -18.05
C PHE A 559 -9.00 -18.31 -17.71
N ALA A 560 -7.77 -17.93 -17.33
CA ALA A 560 -6.72 -18.90 -17.00
C ALA A 560 -7.01 -19.74 -15.75
N HIS A 561 -7.61 -19.16 -14.70
CA HIS A 561 -7.73 -19.76 -13.38
C HIS A 561 -9.15 -20.20 -12.99
N MET A 562 -10.19 -19.65 -13.63
CA MET A 562 -11.60 -20.03 -13.41
C MET A 562 -12.31 -20.52 -14.69
N GLY A 563 -11.67 -20.44 -15.86
CA GLY A 563 -12.22 -20.92 -17.13
C GLY A 563 -13.25 -19.99 -17.78
N THR A 564 -13.39 -18.77 -17.29
CA THR A 564 -14.37 -17.80 -17.76
C THR A 564 -13.87 -17.09 -19.02
N GLN A 565 -14.52 -17.34 -20.16
CA GLN A 565 -14.05 -16.79 -21.43
C GLN A 565 -14.55 -15.34 -21.60
N PRO A 566 -13.68 -14.37 -21.96
CA PRO A 566 -14.12 -13.01 -22.27
C PRO A 566 -14.66 -12.85 -23.70
N HIS A 567 -14.68 -13.93 -24.49
CA HIS A 567 -15.27 -13.98 -25.84
C HIS A 567 -14.84 -12.84 -26.80
N PHE A 568 -13.57 -12.42 -26.78
CA PHE A 568 -13.03 -11.40 -27.69
C PHE A 568 -13.27 -11.70 -29.19
N HIS A 569 -13.56 -12.95 -29.56
CA HIS A 569 -13.86 -13.39 -30.92
C HIS A 569 -15.34 -13.29 -31.33
N ASN A 570 -16.22 -12.93 -30.41
CA ASN A 570 -17.65 -12.86 -30.67
C ASN A 570 -18.01 -11.46 -31.18
N ASP A 571 -18.51 -11.37 -32.41
CA ASP A 571 -18.96 -10.12 -33.05
C ASP A 571 -19.98 -9.30 -32.22
N LYS A 572 -20.66 -9.94 -31.26
CA LYS A 572 -21.61 -9.29 -30.34
C LYS A 572 -20.93 -8.64 -29.12
N VAL A 573 -19.63 -8.86 -28.87
CA VAL A 573 -18.95 -8.49 -27.62
C VAL A 573 -17.92 -7.38 -27.89
N GLU A 574 -18.03 -6.27 -27.16
CA GLU A 574 -17.09 -5.16 -27.20
C GLU A 574 -16.50 -4.87 -25.82
N TRP A 575 -15.23 -5.24 -25.62
CA TRP A 575 -14.47 -4.83 -24.43
C TRP A 575 -13.72 -3.52 -24.66
N TRP A 576 -13.77 -2.66 -23.65
CA TRP A 576 -13.06 -1.39 -23.55
C TRP A 576 -12.30 -1.36 -22.22
N PHE A 577 -10.97 -1.36 -22.30
CA PHE A 577 -10.08 -1.39 -21.15
C PHE A 577 -9.55 -0.01 -20.77
N GLY A 578 -9.48 0.24 -19.46
CA GLY A 578 -9.10 1.51 -18.84
C GLY A 578 -10.28 2.17 -18.11
N ASP A 579 -10.02 3.33 -17.47
CA ASP A 579 -10.98 4.05 -16.65
C ASP A 579 -12.34 4.25 -17.35
N ALA A 580 -13.41 3.76 -16.70
CA ALA A 580 -14.78 3.85 -17.16
C ALA A 580 -15.24 5.32 -17.37
N ALA A 581 -14.76 6.27 -16.57
CA ALA A 581 -15.06 7.69 -16.75
C ALA A 581 -14.55 8.22 -18.11
N VAL A 582 -13.36 7.79 -18.52
CA VAL A 582 -12.78 8.13 -19.83
C VAL A 582 -13.41 7.29 -20.94
N ALA A 583 -13.65 6.00 -20.70
CA ALA A 583 -14.26 5.09 -21.68
C ALA A 583 -15.69 5.50 -22.06
N LEU A 584 -16.50 5.98 -21.10
CA LEU A 584 -17.83 6.53 -21.36
C LEU A 584 -17.77 7.75 -22.29
N ASN A 585 -16.78 8.62 -22.11
CA ASN A 585 -16.51 9.72 -23.05
C ASN A 585 -15.96 9.25 -24.42
N ALA A 586 -15.46 8.01 -24.52
CA ALA A 586 -14.99 7.39 -25.77
C ALA A 586 -16.09 6.62 -26.54
N LEU A 587 -17.26 6.40 -25.93
CA LEU A 587 -18.36 5.68 -26.59
C LEU A 587 -18.98 6.48 -27.72
N GLN A 588 -19.42 5.77 -28.76
CA GLN A 588 -20.07 6.35 -29.93
C GLN A 588 -21.41 6.99 -29.51
N THR A 589 -21.71 8.22 -29.94
CA THR A 589 -22.97 8.89 -29.52
C THR A 589 -24.24 8.12 -29.93
N GLU A 590 -24.18 7.24 -30.93
CA GLU A 590 -25.29 6.35 -31.31
C GLU A 590 -25.57 5.20 -30.33
N TYR A 591 -24.74 5.01 -29.30
CA TYR A 591 -24.99 4.07 -28.20
C TYR A 591 -25.94 4.65 -27.14
N TYR A 592 -26.07 5.97 -27.07
CA TYR A 592 -26.89 6.65 -26.05
C TYR A 592 -28.40 6.46 -26.29
N GLY A 593 -29.12 6.09 -25.22
CA GLY A 593 -30.53 5.73 -25.27
C GLY A 593 -30.83 4.38 -25.94
N THR A 594 -29.85 3.47 -26.08
CA THR A 594 -30.00 2.22 -26.84
C THR A 594 -29.86 0.91 -26.06
N PHE A 595 -29.45 0.93 -24.79
CA PHE A 595 -29.29 -0.30 -24.00
C PHE A 595 -30.59 -0.73 -23.30
N ASP A 596 -30.92 -2.02 -23.37
CA ASP A 596 -32.05 -2.62 -22.66
C ASP A 596 -31.73 -2.84 -21.17
N LEU A 597 -30.50 -3.29 -20.90
CA LEU A 597 -29.98 -3.54 -19.56
C LEU A 597 -28.62 -2.85 -19.39
N VAL A 598 -28.43 -2.18 -18.26
CA VAL A 598 -27.15 -1.61 -17.83
C VAL A 598 -26.81 -2.22 -16.47
N VAL A 599 -25.65 -2.85 -16.36
CA VAL A 599 -25.17 -3.50 -15.13
C VAL A 599 -23.96 -2.73 -14.61
N VAL A 600 -23.99 -2.30 -13.36
CA VAL A 600 -22.88 -1.58 -12.71
C VAL A 600 -22.36 -2.50 -11.62
N ASP A 601 -21.26 -3.20 -11.93
CA ASP A 601 -20.64 -4.28 -11.16
C ASP A 601 -19.30 -3.81 -10.57
N ILE A 602 -19.38 -2.73 -9.78
CA ILE A 602 -18.25 -2.05 -9.14
C ILE A 602 -18.67 -1.61 -7.74
N LEU A 603 -17.73 -1.44 -6.82
CA LEU A 603 -18.04 -0.98 -5.45
C LEU A 603 -18.84 0.33 -5.47
N SER A 604 -19.84 0.42 -4.60
CA SER A 604 -20.83 1.51 -4.56
C SER A 604 -20.16 2.86 -4.36
N GLU A 605 -19.16 2.92 -3.48
CA GLU A 605 -18.36 4.11 -3.20
C GLU A 605 -17.55 4.57 -4.43
N VAL A 606 -17.10 3.63 -5.27
CA VAL A 606 -16.40 3.92 -6.54
C VAL A 606 -17.40 4.43 -7.58
N ALA A 607 -18.59 3.83 -7.68
CA ALA A 607 -19.65 4.29 -8.58
C ALA A 607 -20.15 5.71 -8.26
N GLU A 608 -20.14 6.09 -6.98
CA GLU A 608 -20.63 7.39 -6.50
C GLU A 608 -19.55 8.50 -6.49
N SER A 609 -18.26 8.14 -6.47
CA SER A 609 -17.14 9.09 -6.50
C SER A 609 -16.65 9.45 -7.91
N LEU A 610 -16.78 8.54 -8.89
CA LEU A 610 -16.24 8.77 -10.24
C LEU A 610 -17.12 9.69 -11.12
N GLN A 611 -16.46 10.66 -11.76
CA GLN A 611 -17.07 11.66 -12.63
C GLN A 611 -16.58 11.52 -14.08
N VAL A 612 -17.52 11.62 -15.03
CA VAL A 612 -17.30 11.57 -16.48
C VAL A 612 -17.01 12.97 -17.03
N THR A 613 -17.68 13.99 -16.50
CA THR A 613 -17.40 15.42 -16.70
C THR A 613 -17.64 16.15 -15.38
N ASP A 614 -17.23 17.42 -15.29
CA ASP A 614 -17.46 18.31 -14.13
C ASP A 614 -18.93 18.35 -13.64
N ASP A 615 -19.88 17.95 -14.49
CA ASP A 615 -21.33 17.98 -14.24
C ASP A 615 -22.07 16.63 -14.46
N VAL A 616 -21.35 15.53 -14.76
CA VAL A 616 -21.93 14.20 -15.04
C VAL A 616 -21.17 13.08 -14.32
N THR A 617 -21.86 12.34 -13.44
CA THR A 617 -21.28 11.14 -12.80
C THR A 617 -21.27 9.91 -13.71
N ILE A 618 -20.51 8.87 -13.38
CA ILE A 618 -20.58 7.57 -14.09
C ILE A 618 -22.02 7.04 -14.11
N MET A 619 -22.74 7.13 -12.99
CA MET A 619 -24.14 6.69 -12.90
C MET A 619 -25.07 7.50 -13.82
N GLU A 620 -24.89 8.82 -13.92
CA GLU A 620 -25.67 9.64 -14.85
C GLU A 620 -25.38 9.27 -16.31
N ALA A 621 -24.10 9.11 -16.70
CA ALA A 621 -23.72 8.71 -18.05
C ALA A 621 -24.23 7.29 -18.41
N ALA A 622 -24.15 6.34 -17.47
CA ALA A 622 -24.70 4.99 -17.61
C ALA A 622 -26.23 5.03 -17.83
N MET A 623 -26.96 5.88 -17.10
CA MET A 623 -28.39 6.09 -17.31
C MET A 623 -28.71 6.78 -18.65
N MET A 624 -27.83 7.63 -19.19
CA MET A 624 -28.00 8.20 -20.54
C MET A 624 -27.83 7.14 -21.66
N LEU A 625 -27.13 6.02 -21.39
CA LEU A 625 -26.96 4.92 -22.34
C LEU A 625 -28.23 4.02 -22.40
N MET A 626 -28.99 3.95 -21.31
CA MET A 626 -30.22 3.15 -21.18
C MET A 626 -31.39 3.66 -22.05
N LYS A 627 -32.15 2.75 -22.67
CA LYS A 627 -33.45 3.04 -23.32
C LYS A 627 -34.43 3.66 -22.30
N PRO A 628 -35.44 4.46 -22.71
CA PRO A 628 -36.45 4.98 -21.78
C PRO A 628 -37.20 3.90 -20.97
N ASN A 629 -37.33 2.70 -21.54
CA ASN A 629 -37.90 1.51 -20.91
C ASN A 629 -36.85 0.43 -20.55
N GLY A 630 -35.56 0.78 -20.61
CA GLY A 630 -34.49 -0.09 -20.14
C GLY A 630 -34.44 -0.12 -18.62
N ILE A 631 -33.53 -0.95 -18.11
CA ILE A 631 -33.28 -1.11 -16.68
C ILE A 631 -31.79 -0.93 -16.42
N ILE A 632 -31.46 -0.21 -15.36
CA ILE A 632 -30.12 -0.15 -14.77
C ILE A 632 -30.14 -0.92 -13.46
N VAL A 633 -29.09 -1.66 -13.16
CA VAL A 633 -28.89 -2.35 -11.88
C VAL A 633 -27.49 -2.05 -11.34
N LYS A 634 -27.36 -1.80 -10.04
CA LYS A 634 -26.07 -1.74 -9.33
C LYS A 634 -26.04 -2.66 -8.12
N ASN A 635 -24.87 -3.16 -7.75
CA ASN A 635 -24.66 -3.70 -6.41
C ASN A 635 -24.75 -2.59 -5.36
N GLU A 636 -25.12 -3.01 -4.15
CA GLU A 636 -25.02 -2.21 -2.95
C GLU A 636 -24.25 -3.04 -1.92
N ASP A 637 -23.29 -2.41 -1.25
CA ASP A 637 -22.37 -3.09 -0.34
C ASP A 637 -22.88 -3.06 1.13
N GLU A 638 -22.08 -3.57 2.07
CA GLU A 638 -22.49 -3.61 3.47
C GLU A 638 -22.71 -2.20 4.06
N GLY A 639 -23.82 -2.04 4.80
CA GLY A 639 -24.28 -0.75 5.32
C GLY A 639 -25.46 -0.15 4.54
N TYR A 640 -25.70 -0.57 3.30
CA TYR A 640 -26.83 -0.08 2.52
C TYR A 640 -28.18 -0.35 3.22
N VAL A 641 -28.96 0.72 3.42
CA VAL A 641 -30.30 0.68 4.01
C VAL A 641 -31.34 0.65 2.89
N PRO A 642 -32.06 -0.47 2.65
CA PRO A 642 -32.93 -0.52 1.48
C PRO A 642 -34.06 0.52 1.57
N GLY A 643 -34.30 1.16 0.44
CA GLY A 643 -35.14 2.34 0.30
C GLY A 643 -34.45 3.68 0.55
N SER A 644 -33.13 3.72 0.78
CA SER A 644 -32.33 4.96 0.95
C SER A 644 -32.00 5.66 -0.37
N THR A 645 -31.98 4.94 -1.49
CA THR A 645 -31.50 5.44 -2.80
C THR A 645 -32.22 6.73 -3.20
N ASP A 646 -31.44 7.77 -3.53
CA ASP A 646 -31.96 9.10 -3.87
C ASP A 646 -32.73 9.08 -5.21
N THR A 647 -34.06 8.99 -5.11
CA THR A 647 -35.00 9.07 -6.25
C THR A 647 -34.89 10.36 -7.09
N THR A 648 -34.20 11.39 -6.62
CA THR A 648 -33.95 12.61 -7.41
C THR A 648 -32.77 12.45 -8.38
N LYS A 649 -31.79 11.59 -8.03
CA LYS A 649 -30.52 11.37 -8.75
C LYS A 649 -30.41 10.05 -9.50
N PHE A 650 -31.34 9.11 -9.31
CA PHE A 650 -31.36 7.82 -10.01
C PHE A 650 -32.50 7.77 -11.06
N THR A 651 -33.51 6.91 -10.89
CA THR A 651 -34.59 6.69 -11.86
C THR A 651 -35.98 6.87 -11.26
N ASN A 652 -37.02 6.99 -12.11
CA ASN A 652 -38.40 7.22 -11.66
C ASN A 652 -39.01 6.05 -10.86
N HIS A 653 -38.67 4.81 -11.22
CA HIS A 653 -39.12 3.59 -10.57
C HIS A 653 -37.90 2.84 -10.05
N ILE A 654 -37.83 2.64 -8.74
CA ILE A 654 -36.71 1.98 -8.07
C ILE A 654 -37.23 0.77 -7.30
N THR A 655 -36.43 -0.29 -7.25
CA THR A 655 -36.71 -1.48 -6.44
C THR A 655 -35.41 -2.09 -5.95
N ASP A 656 -35.38 -2.36 -4.65
CA ASP A 656 -34.24 -2.94 -3.97
C ASP A 656 -34.52 -4.44 -3.82
N VAL A 657 -33.55 -5.25 -4.23
CA VAL A 657 -33.63 -6.72 -4.24
C VAL A 657 -32.67 -7.23 -3.17
N VAL A 658 -33.23 -7.75 -2.08
CA VAL A 658 -32.48 -8.17 -0.90
C VAL A 658 -32.69 -9.66 -0.69
N TYR A 659 -31.61 -10.41 -0.47
CA TYR A 659 -31.75 -11.83 -0.18
C TYR A 659 -30.67 -12.38 0.75
N TYR A 660 -31.17 -13.07 1.76
CA TYR A 660 -30.41 -13.73 2.81
C TYR A 660 -30.06 -15.18 2.44
N ASP A 661 -29.10 -15.69 3.19
CA ASP A 661 -28.53 -17.04 3.13
C ASP A 661 -27.67 -17.28 1.88
N VAL A 662 -27.07 -16.22 1.31
CA VAL A 662 -26.13 -16.32 0.17
C VAL A 662 -24.87 -17.07 0.61
N PRO A 663 -24.43 -18.13 -0.09
CA PRO A 663 -23.19 -18.81 0.23
C PRO A 663 -21.99 -17.86 0.22
N VAL A 664 -21.16 -17.98 1.25
CA VAL A 664 -20.09 -17.04 1.62
C VAL A 664 -20.63 -15.68 2.09
N TYR A 665 -21.28 -14.88 1.23
CA TYR A 665 -21.63 -13.47 1.52
C TYR A 665 -22.74 -13.23 2.56
N CYS A 666 -23.50 -14.25 2.99
CA CYS A 666 -24.71 -14.18 3.84
C CYS A 666 -25.92 -13.44 3.25
N LEU A 667 -25.68 -12.29 2.65
CA LEU A 667 -26.65 -11.30 2.23
C LEU A 667 -26.12 -10.69 0.94
N GLN A 668 -26.99 -10.52 -0.05
CA GLN A 668 -26.70 -9.69 -1.20
C GLN A 668 -27.83 -8.68 -1.37
N THR A 669 -27.45 -7.46 -1.73
CA THR A 669 -28.39 -6.40 -2.12
C THR A 669 -28.02 -5.87 -3.51
N PHE A 670 -29.05 -5.58 -4.30
CA PHE A 670 -28.93 -4.88 -5.58
C PHE A 670 -30.05 -3.85 -5.67
N VAL A 671 -29.77 -2.71 -6.30
CA VAL A 671 -30.80 -1.70 -6.62
C VAL A 671 -31.00 -1.70 -8.13
N MET A 672 -32.25 -1.93 -8.56
CA MET A 672 -32.64 -1.81 -9.96
C MET A 672 -33.57 -0.63 -10.19
N GLY A 673 -33.37 0.05 -11.33
CA GLY A 673 -34.02 1.31 -11.68
C GLY A 673 -34.53 1.34 -13.11
N SER A 674 -35.66 2.01 -13.35
CA SER A 674 -36.15 2.31 -14.69
C SER A 674 -36.91 3.63 -14.74
N ASN A 675 -36.81 4.32 -15.87
CA ASN A 675 -37.55 5.57 -16.09
C ASN A 675 -38.99 5.36 -16.56
N ALA A 676 -39.37 4.14 -16.99
CA ALA A 676 -40.72 3.82 -17.46
C ALA A 676 -41.27 2.44 -17.04
N VAL A 677 -40.44 1.54 -16.49
CA VAL A 677 -40.89 0.23 -16.00
C VAL A 677 -41.20 0.31 -14.51
N ASP A 678 -42.50 0.32 -14.18
CA ASP A 678 -42.96 0.12 -12.80
C ASP A 678 -42.88 -1.36 -12.42
N PHE A 679 -41.83 -1.72 -11.68
CA PHE A 679 -41.57 -3.08 -11.20
C PHE A 679 -42.68 -3.65 -10.31
N SER A 680 -43.48 -2.80 -9.66
CA SER A 680 -44.59 -3.26 -8.79
C SER A 680 -45.81 -3.76 -9.59
N THR A 681 -45.92 -3.40 -10.87
CA THR A 681 -47.06 -3.77 -11.73
C THR A 681 -46.67 -4.53 -13.00
N LYS A 682 -45.43 -4.38 -13.50
CA LYS A 682 -44.91 -5.13 -14.65
C LYS A 682 -44.90 -6.63 -14.33
N GLN A 683 -45.51 -7.42 -15.19
CA GLN A 683 -45.44 -8.88 -15.09
C GLN A 683 -44.07 -9.37 -15.62
N PRO A 684 -43.40 -10.30 -14.94
CA PRO A 684 -42.12 -10.83 -15.41
C PRO A 684 -42.30 -11.66 -16.70
N TRP A 685 -41.27 -11.69 -17.53
CA TRP A 685 -41.25 -12.25 -18.88
C TRP A 685 -40.32 -13.46 -18.98
N ASP A 686 -40.88 -14.63 -19.26
CA ASP A 686 -40.11 -15.87 -19.33
C ASP A 686 -39.25 -15.98 -20.60
N HIS A 687 -37.96 -15.64 -20.46
CA HIS A 687 -36.91 -15.84 -21.45
C HIS A 687 -36.51 -17.31 -21.65
N LYS A 688 -37.03 -18.25 -20.83
CA LYS A 688 -36.81 -19.72 -20.92
C LYS A 688 -35.36 -20.18 -20.78
N LEU A 689 -34.56 -19.42 -20.04
CA LEU A 689 -33.18 -19.76 -19.70
C LEU A 689 -33.13 -20.92 -18.71
N SER A 690 -32.01 -21.65 -18.70
CA SER A 690 -31.71 -22.68 -17.71
C SER A 690 -30.78 -22.09 -16.65
N ASN A 691 -31.33 -21.89 -15.46
CA ASN A 691 -30.65 -21.30 -14.31
C ASN A 691 -30.36 -22.39 -13.26
N PHE A 692 -29.29 -22.22 -12.48
CA PHE A 692 -28.93 -23.10 -11.37
C PHE A 692 -29.55 -22.64 -10.04
N TYR A 693 -29.63 -21.33 -9.81
CA TYR A 693 -30.15 -20.74 -8.58
C TYR A 693 -31.49 -20.04 -8.81
N LEU A 694 -31.58 -19.17 -9.82
CA LEU A 694 -32.77 -18.33 -10.03
C LEU A 694 -33.93 -19.12 -10.63
N GLY A 695 -34.94 -19.43 -9.80
CA GLY A 695 -36.15 -20.14 -10.24
C GLY A 695 -36.94 -19.38 -11.33
N GLY A 696 -37.73 -20.12 -12.11
CA GLY A 696 -38.54 -19.54 -13.19
C GLY A 696 -39.62 -18.55 -12.71
N VAL A 697 -40.25 -17.85 -13.67
CA VAL A 697 -41.20 -16.74 -13.42
C VAL A 697 -42.28 -17.01 -12.37
N ASP A 698 -42.79 -18.23 -12.26
CA ASP A 698 -43.82 -18.61 -11.27
C ASP A 698 -43.32 -18.56 -9.80
N ASP A 699 -42.02 -18.77 -9.57
CA ASP A 699 -41.38 -18.78 -8.25
C ASP A 699 -40.47 -17.53 -8.02
N PHE A 700 -40.30 -16.70 -9.04
CA PHE A 700 -39.38 -15.56 -9.11
C PHE A 700 -39.46 -14.60 -7.90
N GLN A 701 -40.63 -14.02 -7.63
CA GLN A 701 -40.80 -13.04 -6.56
C GLN A 701 -40.75 -13.68 -5.15
N ALA A 702 -40.95 -15.00 -5.03
CA ALA A 702 -41.06 -15.67 -3.73
C ALA A 702 -39.69 -16.01 -3.10
N GLN A 703 -38.61 -15.88 -3.86
CA GLN A 703 -37.24 -16.20 -3.46
C GLN A 703 -36.59 -15.09 -2.60
N PHE A 704 -36.94 -13.82 -2.89
CA PHE A 704 -36.23 -12.63 -2.41
C PHE A 704 -37.15 -11.66 -1.67
N ASP A 705 -36.61 -10.95 -0.70
CA ASP A 705 -37.31 -9.85 -0.03
C ASP A 705 -37.09 -8.58 -0.89
N THR A 706 -38.17 -7.96 -1.36
CA THR A 706 -38.11 -6.89 -2.37
C THR A 706 -38.86 -5.66 -1.90
N TRP A 707 -38.20 -4.50 -1.89
CA TRP A 707 -38.77 -3.23 -1.43
C TRP A 707 -38.92 -2.27 -2.62
N HIS A 708 -40.11 -1.70 -2.78
CA HIS A 708 -40.41 -0.77 -3.86
C HIS A 708 -40.43 0.67 -3.33
N THR A 709 -39.60 1.54 -3.88
CA THR A 709 -39.60 2.97 -3.63
C THR A 709 -40.21 3.72 -4.82
N SER A 710 -41.46 4.16 -4.66
CA SER A 710 -42.16 4.93 -5.69
C SER A 710 -41.71 6.40 -5.69
N GLY A 711 -40.91 6.81 -6.67
CA GLY A 711 -40.60 8.23 -6.92
C GLY A 711 -41.78 8.99 -7.57
N LYS A 712 -41.83 10.33 -7.60
CA LYS A 712 -41.09 11.33 -6.81
C LYS A 712 -42.07 12.03 -5.86
N ALA A 713 -41.61 12.50 -4.70
CA ALA A 713 -42.31 13.57 -4.01
C ALA A 713 -42.04 14.89 -4.75
N THR A 714 -43.08 15.57 -5.22
CA THR A 714 -42.96 16.94 -5.75
C THR A 714 -42.94 17.93 -4.59
N GLU A 715 -41.78 18.08 -3.95
CA GLU A 715 -41.48 19.33 -3.25
C GLU A 715 -41.02 20.35 -4.29
N ALA A 716 -41.61 21.54 -4.23
CA ALA A 716 -41.19 22.65 -5.08
C ALA A 716 -39.93 23.24 -4.48
N GLU A 717 -38.82 23.20 -5.23
CA GLU A 717 -37.63 23.96 -4.90
C GLU A 717 -38.00 25.45 -4.91
N ASP A 718 -37.83 26.11 -3.76
CA ASP A 718 -37.77 27.57 -3.72
C ASP A 718 -36.47 27.97 -4.41
N ASP A 719 -36.54 28.91 -5.36
CA ASP A 719 -35.36 29.47 -6.05
C ASP A 719 -34.40 30.10 -5.02
N GLU A 720 -33.34 29.39 -4.60
CA GLU A 720 -32.18 30.04 -3.98
C GLU A 720 -31.40 30.77 -5.09
N GLU A 721 -31.44 32.10 -5.05
CA GLU A 721 -30.68 32.96 -5.96
C GLU A 721 -29.18 32.64 -5.81
N LEU A 722 -28.61 31.93 -6.80
CA LEU A 722 -27.17 31.88 -6.99
C LEU A 722 -26.67 33.32 -7.23
N ASP A 723 -26.00 33.87 -6.22
CA ASP A 723 -25.31 35.15 -6.33
C ASP A 723 -24.31 35.06 -7.48
N GLY A 724 -24.44 35.97 -8.44
CA GLY A 724 -23.65 35.93 -9.68
C GLY A 724 -22.21 36.37 -9.43
N ASP A 725 -21.31 35.40 -9.28
CA ASP A 725 -19.87 35.65 -9.35
C ASP A 725 -19.42 35.99 -10.79
N ASP A 726 -18.37 36.81 -10.85
CA ASP A 726 -17.90 37.52 -12.06
C ASP A 726 -17.31 36.53 -13.09
N PRO A 727 -17.73 36.54 -14.38
CA PRO A 727 -17.11 35.71 -15.41
C PRO A 727 -15.74 36.26 -15.81
N SER A 728 -14.75 36.11 -14.93
CA SER A 728 -13.37 36.49 -15.16
C SER A 728 -12.34 35.58 -14.47
N ASP A 729 -12.56 34.27 -14.55
CA ASP A 729 -11.45 33.31 -14.66
C ASP A 729 -11.85 32.23 -15.68
N GLU A 730 -11.57 32.51 -16.96
CA GLU A 730 -11.45 31.46 -17.97
C GLU A 730 -10.14 30.69 -17.70
N SER A 731 -10.13 29.85 -16.65
CA SER A 731 -9.27 28.66 -16.69
C SER A 731 -9.85 27.77 -17.77
N ALA A 732 -9.36 27.93 -19.01
CA ALA A 732 -9.77 27.11 -20.12
C ALA A 732 -9.32 25.67 -19.86
N ASN A 733 -10.23 24.85 -19.33
CA ASN A 733 -10.08 23.40 -19.38
C ASN A 733 -9.96 23.03 -20.87
N SER A 734 -8.76 22.62 -21.29
CA SER A 734 -8.57 22.03 -22.59
C SER A 734 -9.52 20.83 -22.72
N PRO A 735 -10.17 20.64 -23.88
CA PRO A 735 -11.01 19.47 -24.07
C PRO A 735 -10.13 18.21 -23.97
N ASN A 736 -10.43 17.32 -23.02
CA ASN A 736 -9.74 16.04 -22.87
C ASN A 736 -9.70 15.31 -24.23
N VAL A 737 -8.53 15.25 -24.85
CA VAL A 737 -8.37 14.58 -26.15
C VAL A 737 -8.24 13.09 -25.90
N ILE A 738 -9.28 12.34 -26.23
CA ILE A 738 -9.34 10.91 -25.98
C ILE A 738 -8.77 10.15 -27.17
N GLY A 739 -7.83 9.25 -26.89
CA GLY A 739 -7.30 8.28 -27.84
C GLY A 739 -7.81 6.87 -27.56
N LEU A 740 -7.58 6.00 -28.54
CA LEU A 740 -8.03 4.61 -28.52
C LEU A 740 -7.02 3.73 -29.24
N VAL A 741 -6.63 2.61 -28.64
CA VAL A 741 -5.99 1.50 -29.34
C VAL A 741 -7.00 0.37 -29.48
N MET A 742 -7.38 0.03 -30.70
CA MET A 742 -8.05 -1.24 -30.95
C MET A 742 -6.98 -2.30 -31.26
N ILE A 743 -6.99 -3.38 -30.48
CA ILE A 743 -6.17 -4.56 -30.71
C ILE A 743 -6.98 -5.57 -31.50
N ILE A 744 -6.46 -6.03 -32.64
CA ILE A 744 -7.08 -7.04 -33.50
C ILE A 744 -6.10 -8.20 -33.68
N GLU A 745 -6.53 -9.39 -33.30
CA GLU A 745 -5.93 -10.67 -33.68
C GLU A 745 -6.67 -11.16 -34.93
N ALA A 746 -6.04 -11.09 -36.10
CA ALA A 746 -6.62 -11.57 -37.35
C ALA A 746 -6.07 -12.97 -37.64
N GLU A 747 -6.90 -14.00 -37.48
CA GLU A 747 -6.55 -15.42 -37.65
C GLU A 747 -7.10 -15.97 -38.97
N GLU A 748 -6.62 -17.14 -39.37
CA GLU A 748 -7.02 -17.87 -40.58
C GLU A 748 -6.99 -17.02 -41.86
N ILE A 749 -5.95 -16.19 -42.02
CA ILE A 749 -5.81 -15.28 -43.15
C ILE A 749 -5.72 -16.04 -44.49
N SER A 750 -6.55 -15.64 -45.45
CA SER A 750 -6.67 -16.32 -46.76
C SER A 750 -5.88 -15.65 -47.90
N ILE A 751 -5.40 -14.42 -47.72
CA ILE A 751 -4.43 -13.81 -48.65
C ILE A 751 -3.02 -14.38 -48.45
N ASP A 752 -2.16 -14.12 -49.43
CA ASP A 752 -0.75 -14.51 -49.39
C ASP A 752 0.05 -13.53 -48.49
N LEU A 753 0.65 -14.05 -47.42
CA LEU A 753 1.49 -13.29 -46.49
C LEU A 753 2.98 -13.34 -46.84
N ASP A 754 3.42 -14.15 -47.82
CA ASP A 754 4.84 -14.26 -48.22
C ASP A 754 5.38 -12.97 -48.90
N VAL A 755 4.52 -11.96 -49.12
CA VAL A 755 4.86 -10.72 -49.85
C VAL A 755 4.41 -9.48 -49.05
N PRO A 756 5.24 -8.97 -48.11
CA PRO A 756 4.89 -7.86 -47.22
C PRO A 756 4.31 -6.62 -47.91
N SER A 757 4.92 -6.23 -49.05
CA SER A 757 4.45 -5.09 -49.87
C SER A 757 3.04 -5.25 -50.42
N SER A 758 2.58 -6.48 -50.71
CA SER A 758 1.20 -6.72 -51.15
C SER A 758 0.20 -6.54 -50.01
N VAL A 759 0.57 -6.97 -48.81
CA VAL A 759 -0.24 -6.76 -47.59
C VAL A 759 -0.29 -5.26 -47.24
N GLN A 760 0.82 -4.55 -47.38
CA GLN A 760 0.91 -3.10 -47.16
C GLN A 760 0.01 -2.32 -48.14
N GLU A 761 0.05 -2.62 -49.44
CA GLU A 761 -0.84 -2.00 -50.44
C GLU A 761 -2.33 -2.23 -50.08
N ILE A 762 -2.70 -3.42 -49.61
CA ILE A 762 -4.08 -3.76 -49.20
C ILE A 762 -4.51 -2.93 -47.99
N ILE A 763 -3.68 -2.85 -46.94
CA ILE A 763 -3.95 -2.06 -45.73
C ILE A 763 -4.11 -0.58 -46.10
N GLN A 764 -3.20 -0.03 -46.90
CA GLN A 764 -3.23 1.36 -47.34
C GLN A 764 -4.48 1.69 -48.16
N GLU A 765 -4.89 0.81 -49.10
CA GLU A 765 -6.14 0.98 -49.85
C GLU A 765 -7.36 1.03 -48.92
N GLN A 766 -7.42 0.16 -47.91
CA GLN A 766 -8.53 0.14 -46.97
C GLN A 766 -8.58 1.39 -46.08
N LEU A 767 -7.45 1.85 -45.54
CA LEU A 767 -7.39 3.07 -44.72
C LEU A 767 -7.80 4.31 -45.53
N GLY A 768 -7.30 4.43 -46.77
CA GLY A 768 -7.75 5.47 -47.70
C GLY A 768 -9.24 5.37 -48.07
N ALA A 769 -9.80 4.15 -48.13
CA ALA A 769 -11.23 3.94 -48.37
C ALA A 769 -12.13 4.23 -47.16
N VAL A 770 -11.59 4.24 -45.93
CA VAL A 770 -12.25 4.77 -44.72
C VAL A 770 -12.16 6.30 -44.66
N GLY A 771 -11.17 6.88 -45.32
CA GLY A 771 -10.96 8.33 -45.42
C GLY A 771 -9.82 8.86 -44.54
N PHE A 772 -8.89 7.99 -44.14
CA PHE A 772 -7.65 8.41 -43.47
C PHE A 772 -6.59 8.83 -44.49
N THR A 773 -5.78 9.84 -44.12
CA THR A 773 -4.63 10.27 -44.91
C THR A 773 -3.37 9.60 -44.38
N ILE A 774 -2.74 8.74 -45.19
CA ILE A 774 -1.44 8.15 -44.84
C ILE A 774 -0.34 9.19 -45.09
N THR A 775 0.44 9.47 -44.06
CA THR A 775 1.57 10.42 -44.10
C THR A 775 2.86 9.72 -44.50
N GLU A 776 3.16 8.60 -43.85
CA GLU A 776 4.34 7.77 -44.09
C GLU A 776 4.00 6.28 -43.94
N SER A 777 4.83 5.38 -44.49
CA SER A 777 4.67 3.93 -44.31
C SER A 777 5.99 3.19 -44.43
N PHE A 778 6.13 2.13 -43.64
CA PHE A 778 7.36 1.37 -43.47
C PHE A 778 7.08 -0.13 -43.39
N ASP A 779 8.03 -0.93 -43.85
CA ASP A 779 8.08 -2.37 -43.70
C ASP A 779 9.41 -2.80 -43.06
N ARG A 780 9.36 -3.84 -42.23
CA ARG A 780 10.51 -4.45 -41.56
C ARG A 780 10.34 -5.96 -41.51
N GLU A 781 11.37 -6.72 -41.87
CA GLU A 781 11.41 -8.15 -41.62
C GLU A 781 11.57 -8.39 -40.10
N LEU A 782 10.85 -9.40 -39.59
CA LEU A 782 11.03 -9.96 -38.26
C LEU A 782 11.67 -11.35 -38.40
N LEU A 783 12.27 -11.89 -37.34
CA LEU A 783 12.82 -13.26 -37.34
C LEU A 783 11.81 -14.31 -37.85
N ASP A 784 10.56 -14.22 -37.39
CA ASP A 784 9.47 -15.16 -37.72
C ASP A 784 8.35 -14.52 -38.56
N GLY A 785 8.61 -13.39 -39.25
CA GLY A 785 7.55 -12.69 -40.01
C GLY A 785 7.95 -11.31 -40.51
N PHE A 786 7.02 -10.35 -40.44
CA PHE A 786 7.30 -8.94 -40.78
C PHE A 786 6.36 -7.98 -40.05
N THR A 787 6.81 -6.74 -39.87
CA THR A 787 5.99 -5.62 -39.38
C THR A 787 5.77 -4.59 -40.47
N LEU A 788 4.52 -4.16 -40.62
CA LEU A 788 4.10 -3.02 -41.42
C LEU A 788 3.63 -1.91 -40.49
N VAL A 789 4.06 -0.68 -40.73
CA VAL A 789 3.55 0.51 -40.03
C VAL A 789 3.02 1.51 -41.06
N SER A 790 1.81 2.01 -40.84
CA SER A 790 1.20 3.11 -41.60
C SER A 790 0.89 4.26 -40.65
N LEU A 791 1.64 5.36 -40.76
CA LEU A 791 1.35 6.60 -40.02
C LEU A 791 0.26 7.38 -40.77
N LEU A 792 -0.69 7.92 -40.03
CA LEU A 792 -1.82 8.71 -40.51
C LEU A 792 -1.77 10.11 -39.86
N GLU A 793 -2.61 11.03 -40.32
CA GLU A 793 -2.81 12.32 -39.62
C GLU A 793 -3.54 12.10 -38.28
N GLU A 794 -4.49 11.15 -38.23
CA GLU A 794 -5.37 10.88 -37.09
C GLU A 794 -4.98 9.67 -36.23
N GLY A 795 -3.95 8.90 -36.62
CA GLY A 795 -3.56 7.67 -35.94
C GLY A 795 -2.36 6.94 -36.56
N CYS A 796 -2.09 5.73 -36.05
CA CYS A 796 -1.09 4.80 -36.52
C CYS A 796 -1.72 3.40 -36.65
N VAL A 797 -1.41 2.68 -37.72
CA VAL A 797 -1.78 1.27 -37.88
C VAL A 797 -0.52 0.43 -38.00
N THR A 798 -0.32 -0.46 -37.04
CA THR A 798 0.82 -1.40 -37.00
C THR A 798 0.29 -2.81 -37.19
N ALA A 799 0.79 -3.56 -38.18
CA ALA A 799 0.44 -4.95 -38.41
C ALA A 799 1.69 -5.82 -38.39
N ARG A 800 1.79 -6.74 -37.43
CA ARG A 800 2.85 -7.76 -37.39
C ARG A 800 2.26 -9.07 -37.90
N CYS A 801 2.79 -9.59 -39.00
CA CYS A 801 2.22 -10.71 -39.73
C CYS A 801 3.19 -11.90 -39.78
N PHE A 802 2.62 -13.09 -39.59
CA PHE A 802 3.30 -14.37 -39.40
C PHE A 802 2.72 -15.35 -40.43
N ALA A 803 3.55 -15.74 -41.41
CA ALA A 803 3.07 -16.39 -42.63
C ALA A 803 2.74 -17.89 -42.42
N ASP A 804 3.53 -18.60 -41.61
CA ASP A 804 3.33 -20.02 -41.32
C ASP A 804 2.04 -20.25 -40.49
N GLU A 805 1.74 -19.32 -39.58
CA GLU A 805 0.55 -19.30 -38.71
C GLU A 805 -0.68 -18.67 -39.37
N LYS A 806 -0.51 -18.00 -40.52
CA LYS A 806 -1.54 -17.22 -41.23
C LYS A 806 -2.23 -16.18 -40.36
N PHE A 807 -1.42 -15.43 -39.63
CA PHE A 807 -1.86 -14.57 -38.55
C PHE A 807 -1.32 -13.15 -38.73
N CYS A 808 -2.11 -12.14 -38.36
CA CYS A 808 -1.61 -10.77 -38.19
C CYS A 808 -2.10 -10.17 -36.87
N ALA A 809 -1.16 -9.79 -36.01
CA ALA A 809 -1.35 -8.98 -34.83
C ALA A 809 -1.39 -7.49 -35.20
N ILE A 810 -2.59 -6.92 -35.30
CA ILE A 810 -2.83 -5.53 -35.75
C ILE A 810 -3.19 -4.64 -34.55
N ASP A 811 -2.61 -3.44 -34.53
CA ASP A 811 -3.01 -2.32 -33.66
C ASP A 811 -3.57 -1.21 -34.56
N VAL A 812 -4.73 -0.68 -34.20
CA VAL A 812 -5.29 0.54 -34.78
C VAL A 812 -5.31 1.59 -33.67
N GLN A 813 -4.22 2.36 -33.56
CA GLN A 813 -4.02 3.39 -32.53
C GLN A 813 -4.45 4.74 -33.07
N LEU A 814 -5.59 5.24 -32.62
CA LEU A 814 -6.19 6.50 -33.04
C LEU A 814 -6.11 7.51 -31.90
N TRP A 815 -5.34 8.59 -32.08
CA TRP A 815 -5.40 9.77 -31.21
C TRP A 815 -6.54 10.72 -31.60
N LYS A 816 -7.23 10.43 -32.72
CA LYS A 816 -8.41 11.16 -33.19
C LYS A 816 -9.31 10.30 -34.08
N SER A 817 -10.55 10.71 -34.32
CA SER A 817 -11.52 9.96 -35.15
C SER A 817 -11.84 8.54 -34.65
N ALA A 818 -11.80 8.30 -33.34
CA ALA A 818 -12.05 6.97 -32.76
C ALA A 818 -13.41 6.36 -33.18
N HIS A 819 -14.41 7.19 -33.48
CA HIS A 819 -15.70 6.79 -34.06
C HIS A 819 -15.60 6.02 -35.41
N ARG A 820 -14.44 6.02 -36.09
CA ARG A 820 -14.21 5.29 -37.34
C ARG A 820 -13.61 3.89 -37.13
N VAL A 821 -13.20 3.54 -35.90
CA VAL A 821 -12.38 2.35 -35.63
C VAL A 821 -13.07 1.04 -36.04
N GLU A 822 -14.38 0.90 -35.80
CA GLU A 822 -15.15 -0.28 -36.21
C GLU A 822 -15.25 -0.44 -37.74
N LEU A 823 -15.22 0.68 -38.48
CA LEU A 823 -15.18 0.66 -39.93
C LEU A 823 -13.79 0.24 -40.44
N VAL A 824 -12.70 0.64 -39.76
CA VAL A 824 -11.34 0.15 -40.02
C VAL A 824 -11.26 -1.35 -39.78
N LYS A 825 -11.65 -1.83 -38.59
CA LYS A 825 -11.73 -3.25 -38.21
C LYS A 825 -12.35 -4.11 -39.32
N LYS A 826 -13.58 -3.76 -39.69
CA LYS A 826 -14.37 -4.45 -40.70
C LYS A 826 -13.74 -4.43 -42.09
N LYS A 827 -13.04 -3.35 -42.44
CA LYS A 827 -12.37 -3.19 -43.73
C LYS A 827 -11.09 -4.01 -43.81
N LEU A 828 -10.24 -3.95 -42.78
CA LEU A 828 -8.98 -4.70 -42.73
C LEU A 828 -9.24 -6.21 -42.72
N LEU A 829 -10.08 -6.72 -41.81
CA LEU A 829 -10.40 -8.14 -41.72
C LEU A 829 -10.96 -8.72 -43.03
N ALA A 830 -11.88 -8.00 -43.67
CA ALA A 830 -12.46 -8.42 -44.94
C ALA A 830 -11.49 -8.36 -46.13
N ALA A 831 -10.45 -7.52 -46.05
CA ALA A 831 -9.45 -7.37 -47.12
C ALA A 831 -8.27 -8.35 -46.95
N LEU A 832 -7.91 -8.68 -45.71
CA LEU A 832 -7.02 -9.80 -45.37
C LEU A 832 -7.73 -11.16 -45.57
N GLY A 833 -9.07 -11.16 -45.56
CA GLY A 833 -9.86 -12.38 -45.67
C GLY A 833 -9.60 -13.33 -44.50
N SER A 834 -9.60 -12.78 -43.28
CA SER A 834 -9.55 -13.52 -42.01
C SER A 834 -10.92 -14.14 -41.74
N GLU A 835 -10.94 -15.44 -41.39
CA GLU A 835 -12.20 -16.17 -41.10
C GLU A 835 -12.55 -16.14 -39.59
N GLU A 836 -11.55 -16.22 -38.71
CA GLU A 836 -11.67 -16.06 -37.25
C GLU A 836 -10.82 -14.85 -36.79
N HIS A 837 -11.27 -14.11 -35.79
CA HIS A 837 -10.54 -12.95 -35.27
C HIS A 837 -10.92 -12.65 -33.82
N SER A 838 -10.10 -11.94 -33.06
CA SER A 838 -10.41 -11.46 -31.70
C SER A 838 -10.10 -9.97 -31.53
N VAL A 839 -10.98 -9.20 -30.89
CA VAL A 839 -10.88 -7.73 -30.83
C VAL A 839 -11.31 -7.14 -29.49
N TYR A 840 -10.44 -6.30 -28.93
CA TYR A 840 -10.71 -5.49 -27.74
C TYR A 840 -10.10 -4.09 -27.92
N ARG A 841 -10.49 -3.16 -27.05
CA ARG A 841 -10.06 -1.75 -27.10
C ARG A 841 -9.38 -1.38 -25.80
N VAL A 842 -8.38 -0.51 -25.86
CA VAL A 842 -7.68 0.08 -24.72
C VAL A 842 -7.73 1.60 -24.88
N ILE A 843 -8.23 2.31 -23.87
CA ILE A 843 -8.29 3.79 -23.86
C ILE A 843 -6.87 4.36 -23.74
N THR A 844 -6.51 5.34 -24.57
CA THR A 844 -5.19 6.01 -24.55
C THR A 844 -5.34 7.53 -24.58
N ALA A 845 -4.23 8.27 -24.50
CA ALA A 845 -4.25 9.71 -24.77
C ALA A 845 -4.50 9.96 -26.27
N GLY A 846 -5.20 11.06 -26.56
CA GLY A 846 -5.18 11.71 -27.86
C GLY A 846 -4.00 12.68 -27.98
N ILE A 847 -3.95 13.43 -29.08
CA ILE A 847 -2.91 14.43 -29.34
C ILE A 847 -3.55 15.80 -29.55
N TYR A 848 -3.08 16.80 -28.80
CA TYR A 848 -3.53 18.19 -28.91
C TYR A 848 -3.17 18.80 -30.27
N GLY A 849 -3.85 19.89 -30.66
CA GLY A 849 -3.56 20.64 -31.89
C GLY A 849 -3.85 19.92 -33.23
N VAL A 850 -4.40 18.70 -33.24
CA VAL A 850 -4.84 18.02 -34.48
C VAL A 850 -6.27 18.46 -34.84
N GLU A 851 -6.45 19.19 -35.95
CA GLU A 851 -7.78 19.65 -36.39
C GLU A 851 -8.69 18.47 -36.84
N GLU A 852 -10.01 18.58 -36.61
CA GLU A 852 -10.98 17.61 -37.14
C GLU A 852 -11.53 18.10 -38.48
N ASN A 853 -11.20 17.39 -39.57
CA ASN A 853 -11.70 17.70 -40.90
C ASN A 853 -13.13 17.16 -41.16
N ASP A 854 -13.84 16.67 -40.14
CA ASP A 854 -15.26 16.36 -40.20
C ASP A 854 -16.09 17.19 -39.19
N ASN A 855 -17.35 17.45 -39.53
CA ASN A 855 -18.25 18.32 -38.75
C ASN A 855 -19.13 17.48 -37.79
N ASN A 856 -18.55 16.49 -37.09
CA ASN A 856 -19.31 15.39 -36.52
C ASN A 856 -19.17 15.28 -34.98
N PRO A 857 -20.07 15.91 -34.19
CA PRO A 857 -20.06 15.77 -32.73
C PRO A 857 -20.60 14.37 -32.37
N LYS A 858 -19.72 13.38 -32.16
CA LYS A 858 -20.12 11.96 -32.15
C LYS A 858 -19.39 11.01 -31.19
N ILE A 859 -18.70 11.52 -30.18
CA ILE A 859 -18.11 10.70 -29.12
C ILE A 859 -18.48 11.31 -27.78
N GLY A 860 -18.80 10.47 -26.79
CA GLY A 860 -19.16 10.85 -25.43
C GLY A 860 -20.63 11.19 -25.22
N PRO A 861 -21.00 11.52 -23.95
CA PRO A 861 -22.37 11.78 -23.56
C PRO A 861 -22.91 13.06 -24.24
N PRO A 862 -24.20 13.08 -24.62
CA PRO A 862 -24.81 14.29 -25.13
C PRO A 862 -24.88 15.36 -24.03
N GLU A 863 -24.70 16.64 -24.40
CA GLU A 863 -24.89 17.78 -23.48
C GLU A 863 -26.14 17.60 -22.60
N LYS A 864 -26.02 17.91 -21.31
CA LYS A 864 -27.07 17.84 -20.29
C LYS A 864 -28.21 18.82 -20.61
N LYS A 865 -29.05 18.45 -21.57
CA LYS A 865 -30.34 19.11 -21.82
C LYS A 865 -31.13 19.07 -20.52
N SER A 866 -31.83 20.15 -20.20
CA SER A 866 -32.80 20.14 -19.11
C SER A 866 -33.97 19.21 -19.48
N VAL A 867 -33.83 17.92 -19.18
CA VAL A 867 -34.86 16.88 -19.37
C VAL A 867 -35.92 16.98 -18.27
N PHE A 868 -36.50 18.17 -18.12
CA PHE A 868 -37.75 18.42 -17.43
C PHE A 868 -38.69 19.20 -18.35
N GLY A 869 -38.98 18.59 -19.50
CA GLY A 869 -40.12 18.99 -20.32
C GLY A 869 -41.40 18.81 -19.51
N GLN A 870 -42.04 19.93 -19.15
CA GLN A 870 -43.33 19.95 -18.45
C GLN A 870 -44.45 19.36 -19.32
N ASP A 871 -44.59 18.05 -19.36
CA ASP A 871 -45.86 17.41 -19.71
C ASP A 871 -46.76 17.38 -18.47
N SER A 872 -47.69 18.33 -18.43
CA SER A 872 -48.59 18.55 -17.30
C SER A 872 -49.57 17.38 -17.12
N VAL A 873 -49.23 16.45 -16.21
CA VAL A 873 -50.20 15.48 -15.69
C VAL A 873 -51.12 16.19 -14.70
N SER A 874 -52.43 16.00 -14.85
CA SER A 874 -53.45 16.72 -14.09
C SER A 874 -53.47 16.36 -12.61
N GLU A 875 -53.51 17.37 -11.74
CA GLU A 875 -53.81 17.26 -10.32
C GLU A 875 -55.17 16.55 -10.09
N ASP A 876 -55.15 15.25 -9.80
CA ASP A 876 -56.31 14.54 -9.21
C ASP A 876 -55.93 13.14 -8.66
N ASP A 877 -54.84 13.02 -7.90
CA ASP A 877 -54.73 11.93 -6.90
C ASP A 877 -53.82 12.21 -5.69
N ALA A 878 -53.94 13.40 -5.09
CA ALA A 878 -53.31 13.75 -3.82
C ALA A 878 -53.99 13.07 -2.60
N THR A 879 -54.18 11.75 -2.66
CA THR A 879 -54.92 10.99 -1.64
C THR A 879 -54.36 9.59 -1.30
N ASN A 880 -53.05 9.34 -1.44
CA ASN A 880 -52.45 8.06 -1.03
C ASN A 880 -51.16 8.12 -0.19
N GLN A 881 -50.97 9.17 0.63
CA GLN A 881 -49.97 9.17 1.74
C GLN A 881 -50.33 8.22 2.90
N ARG A 882 -50.87 7.02 2.60
CA ARG A 882 -51.33 6.02 3.56
C ARG A 882 -51.15 4.57 3.08
N GLU A 883 -50.05 4.27 2.38
CA GLU A 883 -49.68 2.87 2.16
C GLU A 883 -48.16 2.57 2.10
N ILE A 884 -47.31 3.40 2.74
CA ILE A 884 -45.98 2.93 3.22
C ILE A 884 -46.18 2.06 4.48
N GLN A 885 -47.01 1.02 4.34
CA GLN A 885 -47.20 -0.02 5.35
C GLN A 885 -47.83 -1.26 4.72
N THR A 886 -47.01 -2.30 4.54
CA THR A 886 -47.39 -3.71 4.33
C THR A 886 -47.56 -4.20 2.88
N VAL A 887 -46.44 -4.38 2.17
CA VAL A 887 -46.23 -5.58 1.34
C VAL A 887 -44.96 -6.31 1.78
N LEU A 888 -44.90 -6.67 3.07
CA LEU A 888 -44.11 -7.83 3.48
C LEU A 888 -44.88 -9.09 3.06
N GLU A 889 -44.81 -9.44 1.78
CA GLU A 889 -45.07 -10.82 1.31
C GLU A 889 -43.95 -11.71 1.88
N LYS A 890 -44.08 -12.06 3.17
CA LYS A 890 -43.13 -12.94 3.88
C LYS A 890 -42.73 -14.12 3.00
N ARG A 891 -41.42 -14.33 2.80
CA ARG A 891 -40.82 -15.62 2.38
C ARG A 891 -41.68 -16.76 2.90
N LYS A 892 -42.30 -17.53 2.01
CA LYS A 892 -43.34 -18.52 2.33
C LYS A 892 -42.76 -19.82 2.92
N ASN A 893 -41.90 -19.68 3.94
CA ASN A 893 -41.26 -20.76 4.69
C ASN A 893 -40.81 -21.94 3.80
N THR A 894 -39.98 -21.64 2.83
CA THR A 894 -39.22 -22.59 2.02
C THR A 894 -37.76 -22.46 2.43
N THR A 895 -37.22 -23.51 3.04
CA THR A 895 -35.78 -23.71 3.08
C THR A 895 -35.32 -23.80 1.63
N ILE A 896 -34.60 -22.78 1.14
CA ILE A 896 -33.99 -22.84 -0.18
C ILE A 896 -32.88 -23.90 -0.08
N ASP A 897 -32.94 -24.90 -0.94
CA ASP A 897 -31.95 -25.99 -0.97
C ASP A 897 -30.79 -25.51 -1.85
N PHE A 898 -29.79 -24.89 -1.21
CA PHE A 898 -28.63 -24.32 -1.90
C PHE A 898 -27.86 -25.41 -2.63
N LYS A 899 -28.01 -25.45 -3.95
CA LYS A 899 -27.11 -26.24 -4.79
C LYS A 899 -25.85 -25.42 -5.03
N ASN A 900 -24.85 -25.62 -4.17
CA ASN A 900 -23.49 -25.17 -4.47
C ASN A 900 -23.09 -25.72 -5.84
N ALA A 901 -22.68 -24.82 -6.74
CA ALA A 901 -22.05 -25.24 -7.98
C ALA A 901 -20.65 -25.77 -7.70
N THR A 902 -20.07 -26.45 -8.68
CA THR A 902 -18.64 -26.81 -8.72
C THR A 902 -18.10 -26.55 -10.12
N THR A 903 -16.79 -26.75 -10.32
CA THR A 903 -16.20 -26.78 -11.67
C THR A 903 -16.93 -27.72 -12.64
N ASP A 904 -17.51 -28.82 -12.14
CA ASP A 904 -18.19 -29.85 -12.95
C ASP A 904 -19.62 -29.43 -13.38
N ASP A 905 -20.21 -28.40 -12.77
CA ASP A 905 -21.57 -27.95 -13.10
C ASP A 905 -21.63 -27.04 -14.33
N TYR A 906 -20.50 -26.47 -14.73
CA TYR A 906 -20.38 -25.60 -15.90
C TYR A 906 -19.73 -26.34 -17.06
N ASP A 907 -20.20 -26.08 -18.29
CA ASP A 907 -19.61 -26.66 -19.49
C ASP A 907 -18.27 -25.98 -19.81
N SER A 908 -17.18 -26.56 -19.30
CA SER A 908 -15.82 -26.13 -19.56
C SER A 908 -15.27 -26.62 -20.90
N THR A 909 -16.05 -27.31 -21.74
CA THR A 909 -15.55 -27.90 -23.00
C THR A 909 -15.04 -26.83 -23.96
N THR A 910 -15.82 -25.76 -24.21
CA THR A 910 -15.40 -24.67 -25.12
C THR A 910 -14.24 -23.85 -24.55
N ALA A 911 -14.17 -23.72 -23.22
CA ALA A 911 -13.06 -23.09 -22.52
C ALA A 911 -11.77 -23.91 -22.67
N LEU A 912 -11.86 -25.24 -22.52
CA LEU A 912 -10.74 -26.16 -22.67
C LEU A 912 -10.29 -26.29 -24.13
N GLU A 913 -11.20 -26.40 -25.09
CA GLU A 913 -10.87 -26.38 -26.52
C GLU A 913 -10.11 -25.09 -26.89
N GLN A 914 -10.53 -23.95 -26.36
CA GLN A 914 -9.82 -22.68 -26.57
C GLN A 914 -8.50 -22.58 -25.77
N TRP A 915 -8.41 -23.18 -24.58
CA TRP A 915 -7.16 -23.33 -23.82
C TRP A 915 -6.12 -24.10 -24.64
N GLU A 916 -6.55 -25.18 -25.28
CA GLU A 916 -5.69 -26.03 -26.11
C GLU A 916 -5.40 -25.44 -27.50
N SER A 917 -6.18 -24.49 -28.01
CA SER A 917 -5.87 -23.83 -29.29
C SER A 917 -4.80 -22.74 -29.21
N GLN A 918 -4.44 -22.26 -28.01
CA GLN A 918 -3.59 -21.06 -27.86
C GLN A 918 -2.11 -21.27 -28.23
N GLU A 919 -1.60 -20.34 -29.05
CA GLU A 919 -0.19 -20.21 -29.41
C GLU A 919 0.26 -18.75 -29.30
N PRO A 920 0.90 -18.36 -28.18
CA PRO A 920 1.49 -17.03 -28.01
C PRO A 920 2.75 -16.87 -28.88
N LEU A 921 2.76 -15.82 -29.69
CA LEU A 921 3.85 -15.49 -30.63
C LEU A 921 4.64 -14.25 -30.17
N GLY A 922 4.00 -13.35 -29.42
CA GLY A 922 4.65 -12.16 -28.87
C GLY A 922 3.96 -11.64 -27.61
N LEU A 923 4.60 -10.67 -26.97
CA LEU A 923 4.08 -9.98 -25.80
C LEU A 923 4.01 -8.48 -26.11
N GLN A 924 2.92 -7.85 -25.66
CA GLN A 924 2.71 -6.42 -25.78
C GLN A 924 2.49 -5.78 -24.42
N ALA A 925 2.95 -4.53 -24.26
CA ALA A 925 2.63 -3.69 -23.14
C ALA A 925 2.34 -2.25 -23.57
N ILE A 926 1.26 -1.68 -23.06
CA ILE A 926 0.91 -0.27 -23.22
C ILE A 926 1.11 0.38 -21.84
N ASN A 927 2.04 1.31 -21.74
CA ASN A 927 2.42 1.98 -20.49
C ASN A 927 2.06 3.45 -20.61
N LYS A 928 1.24 3.98 -19.71
CA LYS A 928 0.74 5.37 -19.72
C LYS A 928 1.49 6.17 -18.66
N LEU A 929 2.24 7.19 -19.07
CA LEU A 929 3.13 7.97 -18.18
C LEU A 929 2.67 9.40 -18.04
N GLU A 930 2.74 9.93 -16.82
CA GLU A 930 2.78 11.38 -16.58
C GLU A 930 4.23 11.86 -16.60
N LEU A 931 4.48 12.99 -17.27
CA LEU A 931 5.78 13.65 -17.29
C LEU A 931 5.88 14.58 -16.08
N PRO A 932 6.87 14.39 -15.18
CA PRO A 932 6.96 15.14 -13.91
C PRO A 932 7.32 16.63 -14.07
N PHE A 933 7.55 17.09 -15.31
CA PHE A 933 7.93 18.46 -15.64
C PHE A 933 7.40 18.81 -17.04
N GLU A 934 7.18 20.10 -17.31
CA GLU A 934 6.98 20.58 -18.69
C GLU A 934 8.23 20.35 -19.55
N TYR A 935 8.08 19.74 -20.72
CA TYR A 935 9.14 19.58 -21.71
C TYR A 935 8.79 20.29 -23.02
N THR A 936 9.79 20.87 -23.69
CA THR A 936 9.63 21.25 -25.09
C THR A 936 9.71 19.99 -25.96
N ARG A 937 8.92 19.94 -27.05
CA ARG A 937 8.91 18.82 -28.03
C ARG A 937 10.32 18.35 -28.39
N GLU A 938 11.19 19.28 -28.80
CA GLU A 938 12.57 18.98 -29.22
C GLU A 938 13.38 18.30 -28.10
N LYS A 939 13.22 18.74 -26.85
CA LYS A 939 13.92 18.15 -25.69
C LYS A 939 13.35 16.78 -25.34
N LEU A 940 12.03 16.63 -25.33
CA LEU A 940 11.36 15.36 -25.00
C LEU A 940 11.67 14.30 -26.06
N MET A 941 11.48 14.61 -27.34
CA MET A 941 11.75 13.65 -28.43
C MET A 941 13.21 13.24 -28.48
N SER A 942 14.15 14.18 -28.33
CA SER A 942 15.59 13.87 -28.24
C SER A 942 15.90 12.93 -27.06
N MET A 943 15.29 13.14 -25.90
CA MET A 943 15.43 12.28 -24.73
C MET A 943 14.83 10.89 -24.96
N VAL A 944 13.61 10.79 -25.49
CA VAL A 944 12.94 9.51 -25.77
C VAL A 944 13.72 8.69 -26.80
N VAL A 945 14.22 9.33 -27.86
CA VAL A 945 15.07 8.68 -28.88
C VAL A 945 16.36 8.13 -28.27
N ASP A 946 17.08 8.93 -27.46
CA ASP A 946 18.30 8.51 -26.76
C ASP A 946 18.05 7.36 -25.77
N LEU A 947 16.94 7.38 -25.04
CA LEU A 947 16.55 6.31 -24.12
C LEU A 947 16.18 5.00 -24.86
N LEU A 948 15.47 5.07 -25.99
CA LEU A 948 15.16 3.89 -26.81
C LEU A 948 16.43 3.31 -27.46
N GLN A 949 17.30 4.17 -27.99
CA GLN A 949 18.58 3.75 -28.59
C GLN A 949 19.49 3.07 -27.56
N ARG A 950 19.50 3.51 -26.30
CA ARG A 950 20.22 2.83 -25.22
C ARG A 950 19.55 1.51 -24.83
N ALA A 951 18.24 1.52 -24.58
CA ALA A 951 17.51 0.33 -24.14
C ALA A 951 17.61 -0.84 -25.14
N LEU A 952 17.50 -0.55 -26.43
CA LEU A 952 17.67 -1.56 -27.48
C LEU A 952 19.16 -1.83 -27.74
N GLY A 953 20.02 -0.81 -27.69
CA GLY A 953 21.46 -0.94 -27.88
C GLY A 953 22.18 -1.82 -26.84
N GLU A 954 21.70 -1.84 -25.58
CA GLU A 954 22.20 -2.72 -24.51
C GLU A 954 22.02 -4.22 -24.81
N LEU A 955 21.18 -4.59 -25.78
CA LEU A 955 20.91 -5.98 -26.18
C LEU A 955 21.68 -6.41 -27.44
N VAL A 956 22.23 -5.44 -28.20
CA VAL A 956 22.95 -5.71 -29.47
C VAL A 956 24.25 -6.48 -29.25
N ASP A 957 24.93 -6.30 -28.12
CA ASP A 957 26.16 -7.03 -27.76
C ASP A 957 25.96 -8.55 -27.65
N GLU A 958 24.71 -9.04 -27.45
CA GLU A 958 24.39 -10.49 -27.45
C GLU A 958 23.95 -11.02 -28.83
N TRP A 959 23.62 -10.13 -29.77
CA TRP A 959 23.11 -10.46 -31.11
C TRP A 959 24.15 -10.27 -32.24
N GLU A 960 25.36 -9.77 -31.94
CA GLU A 960 26.45 -9.59 -32.93
C GLU A 960 26.86 -10.89 -33.66
N ASN A 961 26.25 -11.20 -34.81
CA ASN A 961 26.89 -12.01 -35.87
C ASN A 961 26.48 -11.68 -37.32
N ASP A 962 25.35 -11.03 -37.59
CA ASP A 962 24.95 -10.63 -38.95
C ASP A 962 24.62 -9.13 -39.06
N ASP A 963 24.96 -8.52 -40.21
CA ASP A 963 24.85 -7.06 -40.49
C ASP A 963 23.38 -6.55 -40.62
N GLU A 964 22.39 -7.37 -40.28
CA GLU A 964 20.96 -7.18 -40.62
C GLU A 964 20.09 -6.63 -39.46
N ASP A 965 20.51 -6.78 -38.20
CA ASP A 965 19.78 -6.32 -36.99
C ASP A 965 19.92 -4.80 -36.71
N GLN A 966 19.62 -3.96 -37.71
CA GLN A 966 19.66 -2.50 -37.53
C GLN A 966 18.42 -1.98 -36.79
N ILE A 967 18.59 -1.66 -35.51
CA ILE A 967 17.65 -0.83 -34.76
C ILE A 967 17.51 0.53 -35.47
N VAL A 968 16.28 0.87 -35.85
CA VAL A 968 15.94 2.18 -36.40
C VAL A 968 14.98 2.89 -35.46
N VAL A 969 15.27 4.15 -35.15
CA VAL A 969 14.45 5.00 -34.27
C VAL A 969 14.23 6.34 -34.97
N ASP A 970 12.98 6.62 -35.34
CA ASP A 970 12.56 7.82 -36.06
C ASP A 970 11.50 8.60 -35.25
N SER A 971 11.45 9.92 -35.40
CA SER A 971 10.52 10.81 -34.69
C SER A 971 9.69 11.66 -35.66
N TYR A 972 8.39 11.79 -35.40
CA TYR A 972 7.42 12.48 -36.24
C TYR A 972 6.61 13.49 -35.44
N ASP A 973 6.50 14.72 -35.94
CA ASP A 973 5.69 15.79 -35.34
C ASP A 973 4.22 15.64 -35.75
N VAL A 974 3.30 15.62 -34.77
CA VAL A 974 1.85 15.48 -35.02
C VAL A 974 1.08 16.46 -34.13
N GLY A 975 0.35 17.41 -34.72
CA GLY A 975 -0.37 18.44 -33.96
C GLY A 975 0.57 19.25 -33.05
N GLU A 976 0.22 19.32 -31.76
CA GLU A 976 1.04 19.86 -30.66
C GLU A 976 1.91 18.78 -30.00
N GLY A 977 1.53 17.50 -30.10
CA GLY A 977 2.33 16.34 -29.69
C GLY A 977 3.39 15.88 -30.69
N ALA A 978 3.86 14.63 -30.49
CA ALA A 978 4.84 13.98 -31.34
C ALA A 978 4.88 12.45 -31.08
N ILE A 979 5.47 11.73 -32.02
CA ILE A 979 5.56 10.27 -32.04
C ILE A 979 7.04 9.86 -32.17
N VAL A 980 7.46 8.82 -31.45
CA VAL A 980 8.74 8.13 -31.70
C VAL A 980 8.46 6.67 -32.00
N LEU A 981 8.95 6.20 -33.15
CA LEU A 981 8.84 4.82 -33.58
C LEU A 981 10.22 4.18 -33.58
N ALA A 982 10.40 3.11 -32.82
CA ALA A 982 11.55 2.22 -32.89
C ALA A 982 11.15 0.87 -33.49
N THR A 983 11.97 0.32 -34.38
CA THR A 983 11.77 -0.99 -35.01
C THR A 983 13.07 -1.78 -35.09
N TRP A 984 13.01 -3.08 -34.82
CA TRP A 984 14.09 -4.05 -35.01
C TRP A 984 13.52 -5.42 -35.41
N SER A 985 14.37 -6.42 -35.61
CA SER A 985 14.02 -7.77 -36.10
C SER A 985 13.14 -8.61 -35.16
N GLU A 986 12.92 -8.19 -33.91
CA GLU A 986 12.06 -8.91 -32.97
C GLU A 986 10.90 -8.06 -32.43
N GLY A 987 10.74 -6.80 -32.86
CA GLY A 987 9.70 -5.97 -32.29
C GLY A 987 9.64 -4.51 -32.71
N THR A 988 8.73 -3.80 -32.04
CA THR A 988 8.42 -2.39 -32.30
C THR A 988 8.07 -1.66 -31.00
N ILE A 989 8.53 -0.42 -30.86
CA ILE A 989 8.06 0.49 -29.79
C ILE A 989 7.49 1.74 -30.45
N LEU A 990 6.26 2.11 -30.08
CA LEU A 990 5.59 3.33 -30.50
C LEU A 990 5.32 4.18 -29.25
N CYS A 991 6.06 5.27 -29.10
CA CYS A 991 5.82 6.30 -28.09
C CYS A 991 4.94 7.40 -28.69
N VAL A 992 3.88 7.78 -27.99
CA VAL A 992 2.96 8.87 -28.38
C VAL A 992 2.90 9.89 -27.25
N TRP A 993 3.37 11.11 -27.52
CA TRP A 993 3.23 12.25 -26.62
C TRP A 993 2.06 13.11 -27.06
N ASP A 994 1.18 13.46 -26.12
CA ASP A 994 -0.05 14.23 -26.35
C ASP A 994 0.20 15.69 -26.77
N GLY A 995 1.32 16.27 -26.35
CA GLY A 995 1.66 17.69 -26.53
C GLY A 995 1.71 18.50 -25.23
N ASP A 996 1.39 17.87 -24.11
CA ASP A 996 1.36 18.43 -22.76
C ASP A 996 2.11 17.51 -21.79
N SER A 997 1.41 16.82 -20.87
CA SER A 997 2.01 16.05 -19.78
C SER A 997 2.05 14.53 -20.00
N ARG A 998 1.40 13.95 -21.03
CA ARG A 998 1.21 12.49 -21.12
C ARG A 998 1.99 11.81 -22.25
N LEU A 999 2.70 10.73 -21.90
CA LEU A 999 3.47 9.89 -22.82
C LEU A 999 3.00 8.43 -22.73
N ASP A 1000 2.32 7.95 -23.78
CA ASP A 1000 1.90 6.55 -23.89
C ASP A 1000 2.95 5.75 -24.69
N ILE A 1001 3.49 4.66 -24.11
CA ILE A 1001 4.52 3.80 -24.70
C ILE A 1001 3.94 2.41 -24.98
N ASN A 1002 3.69 2.12 -26.26
CA ASN A 1002 3.21 0.84 -26.77
C ASN A 1002 4.40 0.00 -27.28
N ILE A 1003 4.73 -1.08 -26.57
CA ILE A 1003 5.87 -1.99 -26.82
C ILE A 1003 5.34 -3.33 -27.29
N PHE A 1004 5.79 -3.84 -28.43
CA PHE A 1004 5.63 -5.23 -28.85
C PHE A 1004 7.01 -5.87 -29.04
N SER A 1005 7.15 -7.14 -28.61
CA SER A 1005 8.32 -7.97 -28.88
C SER A 1005 7.91 -9.43 -29.07
N LEU A 1006 8.69 -10.20 -29.83
CA LEU A 1006 8.54 -11.66 -29.92
C LEU A 1006 8.67 -12.32 -28.53
N GLU A 1007 7.94 -13.43 -28.34
CA GLU A 1007 7.72 -14.04 -27.03
C GLU A 1007 9.02 -14.47 -26.32
N GLU A 1008 10.07 -14.81 -27.06
CA GLU A 1008 11.32 -15.28 -26.46
C GLU A 1008 12.18 -14.13 -25.89
N SER A 1009 12.15 -12.94 -26.51
CA SER A 1009 12.97 -11.79 -26.12
C SER A 1009 12.22 -10.70 -25.34
N ALA A 1010 10.89 -10.71 -25.37
CA ALA A 1010 10.06 -9.73 -24.66
C ALA A 1010 10.43 -9.51 -23.18
N PRO A 1011 10.75 -10.53 -22.36
CA PRO A 1011 11.15 -10.31 -20.96
C PRO A 1011 12.41 -9.44 -20.80
N GLU A 1012 13.33 -9.49 -21.76
CA GLU A 1012 14.60 -8.75 -21.73
C GLU A 1012 14.45 -7.35 -22.32
N ILE A 1013 13.71 -7.21 -23.42
CA ILE A 1013 13.28 -5.92 -23.97
C ILE A 1013 12.53 -5.10 -22.92
N PHE A 1014 11.51 -5.69 -22.29
CA PHE A 1014 10.66 -5.00 -21.31
C PHE A 1014 11.48 -4.62 -20.07
N ARG A 1015 12.40 -5.49 -19.63
CA ARG A 1015 13.37 -5.20 -18.55
C ARG A 1015 14.30 -4.04 -18.93
N SER A 1016 14.84 -4.02 -20.14
CA SER A 1016 15.78 -3.00 -20.60
C SER A 1016 15.13 -1.63 -20.74
N VAL A 1017 13.97 -1.55 -21.43
CA VAL A 1017 13.18 -0.33 -21.55
C VAL A 1017 12.81 0.19 -20.16
N ARG A 1018 12.33 -0.70 -19.26
CA ARG A 1018 12.02 -0.31 -17.87
C ARG A 1018 13.20 0.28 -17.12
N ASN A 1019 14.38 -0.34 -17.23
CA ASN A 1019 15.57 0.12 -16.54
C ASN A 1019 16.07 1.48 -17.05
N ASN A 1020 16.06 1.68 -18.37
CA ASN A 1020 16.52 2.92 -19.00
C ASN A 1020 15.55 4.09 -18.74
N PHE A 1021 14.25 3.84 -18.86
CA PHE A 1021 13.22 4.85 -18.59
C PHE A 1021 12.84 4.98 -17.11
N ARG A 1022 13.44 4.25 -16.16
CA ARG A 1022 13.02 4.17 -14.74
C ARG A 1022 12.81 5.50 -13.98
N MET A 1023 13.41 6.60 -14.45
CA MET A 1023 13.24 7.94 -13.88
C MET A 1023 11.98 8.66 -14.39
N TYR A 1024 11.27 8.04 -15.34
CA TYR A 1024 10.10 8.55 -16.05
C TYR A 1024 8.97 7.51 -16.13
N LEU A 1025 9.29 6.20 -16.15
CA LEU A 1025 8.37 5.08 -15.99
C LEU A 1025 7.96 4.91 -14.51
N GLN A 1026 7.29 5.91 -13.95
CA GLN A 1026 6.23 5.63 -12.98
C GLN A 1026 4.93 5.60 -13.80
N PRO A 1027 4.50 4.42 -14.29
CA PRO A 1027 3.26 4.33 -15.03
C PRO A 1027 2.09 4.67 -14.11
N ILE A 1028 1.23 5.58 -14.56
CA ILE A 1028 -0.10 5.79 -13.99
C ILE A 1028 -0.88 4.48 -14.15
N GLU A 1029 -0.73 3.85 -15.32
CA GLU A 1029 -1.44 2.66 -15.74
C GLU A 1029 -0.57 1.88 -16.74
N LYS A 1030 -0.59 0.55 -16.65
CA LYS A 1030 0.08 -0.35 -17.60
C LYS A 1030 -0.78 -1.58 -17.88
N ASP A 1031 -1.09 -1.78 -19.15
CA ASP A 1031 -1.59 -3.04 -19.69
C ASP A 1031 -0.42 -3.91 -20.16
N GLN A 1032 -0.45 -5.20 -19.88
CA GLN A 1032 0.45 -6.19 -20.49
C GLN A 1032 -0.36 -7.42 -20.91
N PHE A 1033 -0.22 -7.82 -22.17
CA PHE A 1033 -0.99 -8.92 -22.74
C PHE A 1033 -0.24 -9.62 -23.88
N PRO A 1034 -0.38 -10.95 -24.01
CA PRO A 1034 0.20 -11.72 -25.10
C PRO A 1034 -0.55 -11.47 -26.42
N ARG A 1035 0.13 -11.74 -27.52
CA ARG A 1035 -0.36 -11.73 -28.90
C ARG A 1035 -0.18 -13.10 -29.54
N GLY A 1036 -1.11 -13.55 -30.36
CA GLY A 1036 -1.00 -14.85 -31.04
C GLY A 1036 -2.33 -15.40 -31.56
N THR A 1037 -2.39 -16.71 -31.74
CA THR A 1037 -3.57 -17.44 -32.24
C THR A 1037 -4.28 -18.21 -31.12
N GLY A 1038 -5.51 -18.67 -31.39
CA GLY A 1038 -6.37 -19.35 -30.42
C GLY A 1038 -7.34 -18.42 -29.69
N ARG A 1039 -7.80 -17.35 -30.35
CA ARG A 1039 -8.79 -16.37 -29.87
C ARG A 1039 -8.34 -15.53 -28.68
N VAL A 1040 -8.48 -16.04 -27.46
CA VAL A 1040 -8.06 -15.33 -26.22
C VAL A 1040 -6.75 -15.93 -25.75
N ILE A 1041 -5.65 -15.22 -25.97
CA ILE A 1041 -4.30 -15.70 -25.65
C ILE A 1041 -3.94 -15.40 -24.19
N ASN A 1042 -3.35 -16.39 -23.51
CA ASN A 1042 -2.70 -16.26 -22.20
C ASN A 1042 -1.17 -16.32 -22.34
N GLU A 1043 -0.43 -15.87 -21.32
CA GLU A 1043 1.05 -15.90 -21.38
C GLU A 1043 1.56 -17.35 -21.53
N ARG A 1044 2.64 -17.55 -22.29
CA ARG A 1044 3.17 -18.89 -22.60
C ARG A 1044 3.54 -19.68 -21.35
N ARG A 1045 4.06 -19.01 -20.31
CA ARG A 1045 4.34 -19.63 -19.00
C ARG A 1045 3.09 -20.21 -18.32
N THR A 1046 1.91 -19.64 -18.57
CA THR A 1046 0.64 -20.07 -18.00
C THR A 1046 0.07 -21.25 -18.78
N ILE A 1047 0.17 -21.25 -20.12
CA ILE A 1047 -0.33 -22.32 -20.99
C ILE A 1047 0.58 -23.56 -21.01
N TYR A 1048 1.90 -23.38 -20.89
CA TYR A 1048 2.91 -24.44 -21.11
C TYR A 1048 3.74 -24.79 -19.86
N GLY A 1049 3.66 -24.00 -18.79
CA GLY A 1049 4.59 -24.10 -17.66
C GLY A 1049 6.00 -23.62 -18.00
N GLY A 1050 6.83 -23.39 -16.97
CA GLY A 1050 8.23 -23.00 -17.17
C GLY A 1050 9.06 -24.10 -17.90
N LYS A 1051 9.91 -23.69 -18.85
CA LYS A 1051 10.67 -24.55 -19.79
C LYS A 1051 11.09 -25.93 -19.23
N HIS A 1052 10.46 -27.00 -19.71
CA HIS A 1052 11.08 -28.32 -19.85
C HIS A 1052 11.70 -28.45 -21.25
N GLN A 1053 12.95 -28.94 -21.34
CA GLN A 1053 13.73 -28.98 -22.60
C GLN A 1053 13.26 -30.02 -23.63
N ASP A 1054 12.34 -30.92 -23.27
CA ASP A 1054 12.07 -32.15 -24.04
C ASP A 1054 10.77 -32.11 -24.88
N GLY A 1055 9.98 -31.04 -24.78
CA GLY A 1055 8.85 -30.75 -25.66
C GLY A 1055 7.52 -31.43 -25.30
N LYS A 1056 6.50 -30.59 -25.04
CA LYS A 1056 5.06 -30.90 -24.96
C LYS A 1056 4.59 -31.81 -23.81
N GLU A 1057 4.35 -31.18 -22.65
CA GLU A 1057 3.11 -31.37 -21.88
C GLU A 1057 2.57 -29.97 -21.53
N ARG A 1058 1.28 -29.72 -21.71
CA ARG A 1058 0.62 -28.47 -21.27
C ARG A 1058 0.06 -28.69 -19.86
N PRO A 1059 0.23 -27.78 -18.88
CA PRO A 1059 -0.56 -27.81 -17.65
C PRO A 1059 -2.06 -27.91 -17.97
N HIS A 1060 -2.67 -28.97 -17.46
CA HIS A 1060 -4.11 -29.12 -17.46
C HIS A 1060 -4.68 -28.07 -16.49
N PRO A 1061 -5.59 -27.18 -16.93
CA PRO A 1061 -6.11 -26.14 -16.05
C PRO A 1061 -6.99 -26.76 -14.96
N PHE A 1062 -7.00 -26.14 -13.78
CA PHE A 1062 -7.68 -26.68 -12.59
C PHE A 1062 -9.21 -26.79 -12.77
N TRP A 1063 -9.79 -25.85 -13.52
CA TRP A 1063 -11.23 -25.79 -13.81
C TRP A 1063 -11.69 -26.79 -14.89
N ALA A 1064 -10.77 -27.44 -15.60
CA ALA A 1064 -11.13 -28.45 -16.60
C ALA A 1064 -11.37 -29.83 -15.94
N PRO A 1065 -12.20 -30.70 -16.54
CA PRO A 1065 -12.56 -31.99 -15.95
C PRO A 1065 -11.33 -32.89 -15.80
N SER A 1066 -11.19 -33.58 -14.68
CA SER A 1066 -10.10 -34.55 -14.53
C SER A 1066 -10.19 -35.65 -15.59
N LEU A 1067 -9.06 -35.91 -16.26
CA LEU A 1067 -8.87 -37.10 -17.09
C LEU A 1067 -8.77 -38.33 -16.17
N ASP A 1068 -9.89 -38.71 -15.56
CA ASP A 1068 -9.98 -39.87 -14.68
C ASP A 1068 -9.57 -41.14 -15.43
N GLU A 1069 -8.85 -42.02 -14.74
CA GLU A 1069 -8.28 -43.26 -15.24
C GLU A 1069 -9.37 -44.26 -15.66
N ASP A 1070 -9.83 -44.14 -16.91
CA ASP A 1070 -10.85 -45.00 -17.51
C ASP A 1070 -10.26 -46.40 -17.88
N GLY A 1071 -9.85 -47.14 -16.85
CA GLY A 1071 -9.86 -48.61 -16.83
C GLY A 1071 -8.55 -49.35 -17.06
N ASP A 1072 -7.66 -49.38 -16.06
CA ASP A 1072 -6.69 -50.48 -15.86
C ASP A 1072 -6.98 -51.25 -14.54
N ASP A 1073 -8.17 -51.86 -14.48
CA ASP A 1073 -8.50 -52.93 -13.52
C ASP A 1073 -7.93 -54.28 -14.01
N GLU A 1074 -6.66 -54.30 -14.48
CA GLU A 1074 -5.90 -55.53 -14.73
C GLU A 1074 -5.21 -55.97 -13.42
N GLY A 1075 -5.82 -56.95 -12.76
CA GLY A 1075 -5.38 -57.40 -11.45
C GLY A 1075 -4.01 -58.08 -11.43
N ASP A 1076 -3.11 -57.56 -10.59
CA ASP A 1076 -1.86 -58.22 -10.19
C ASP A 1076 -2.16 -59.48 -9.35
N ASP A 1077 -2.27 -60.62 -10.02
CA ASP A 1077 -2.11 -61.96 -9.44
C ASP A 1077 -0.61 -62.32 -9.37
N GLU A 1078 -0.19 -63.06 -8.34
CA GLU A 1078 1.21 -63.25 -7.92
C GLU A 1078 2.21 -63.72 -9.02
N SER A 1079 3.37 -63.04 -9.17
CA SER A 1079 4.71 -63.71 -9.30
C SER A 1079 5.93 -62.80 -9.11
#